data_AF-A0A3N6PM52-F1
#
_entry.id   AF-A0A3N6PM52-F1
#
_cell.length_a   1.000
_cell.length_b   1.000
_cell.length_c   1.000
_cell.angle_alpha   90.00
_cell.angle_beta   90.00
_cell.angle_gamma   90.00
#
_symmetry.space_group_name_H-M   'P 1'
#
loop_
_entity.id
_entity.type
_entity.pdbx_description
1 polymer ?
#
loop_
_entity_poly.entity_id
_entity_poly.type
_entity_poly.pdbx_seq_one_letter_code
_entity_poly.pdbx_strand_id
1 'polypeptide(L)'
;MSSTAPWLVTYGEMPPSSMSMTLTLTAYASTPVISMQPPRKSIVIKILVPEIRNRFEIVRYETGKSVPVGGRMVRLHSLRASDGPHRQLSLSDEPTSDGRFQSHASQRVPIPIVIYTPDFNLWDAMSSNYNGVNRREFIVGTAASGAVVGLAGCTGGGNGEAPGTIADDEDEYEPLPEMEFASVAQDEDALRYEVGNLAQRQIEALGIRTNREVVDVGTYSDKLNDREFDFMIAAWTGGTERLFPYYNLFYSFHSQFANLQGGNYTMFESDEYDEMVENFRDEPNEQRRIEYAQNCQEILAENVPIIFTVHPDALVAANTDQFTNWQEMVGLYAYNNIPSLTEIESVDGEDQVVFGTTEALETYPNFFNVTGPDALRLHAFTYDPLVRLNLEGGPTPAAAEDWEWVDETTLDVTLRADMTFHDGEPVTAEDVQFTFDAIQEQGIPYLGSDIDPYGSSEILDDRTVRFSLDNPFSGFVQISLYRIPIVPEHIWSDAIDEYDHPSEWSDPDMTGSGPFEFIDYEPGTQIVFEKNQDHYLADDLDFEEFVYRIYGSQSAIIGDLESGDVTFTQYMGAEHWNQANETDGVRAVSNPGLDAHGIWIPNNEGPFRDVRFRKALAHAVNQQEMIDILLQGSGDEALHPIAPANVRYHNDDVQEYPLDLDRAVELLEDAGFRWNESGELLMPIDWEPEVEYIPLE
;
A
#
# COMPACT_ATOMS: atom_id res chain seq x y z
N MET A 1 -22.30 5.41 -26.99
CA MET A 1 -21.72 6.56 -27.70
C MET A 1 -21.17 7.51 -26.66
N SER A 2 -19.86 7.47 -26.56
CA SER A 2 -18.99 8.34 -25.77
C SER A 2 -19.29 9.82 -25.98
N SER A 3 -19.12 10.60 -24.91
CA SER A 3 -18.11 11.67 -24.89
C SER A 3 -18.07 12.30 -23.50
N THR A 4 -17.12 11.86 -22.68
CA THR A 4 -16.41 12.75 -21.76
C THR A 4 -15.86 13.92 -22.58
N ALA A 5 -16.23 15.14 -22.23
CA ALA A 5 -15.68 16.35 -22.86
C ALA A 5 -14.54 16.87 -21.96
N PRO A 6 -13.33 17.10 -22.50
CA PRO A 6 -12.20 17.59 -21.74
C PRO A 6 -12.37 19.07 -21.36
N TRP A 7 -11.76 19.47 -20.25
CA TRP A 7 -11.55 20.88 -19.94
C TRP A 7 -10.59 21.48 -20.99
N LEU A 8 -11.11 22.33 -21.87
CA LEU A 8 -10.32 22.97 -22.91
C LEU A 8 -9.74 24.30 -22.40
N VAL A 9 -8.44 24.36 -22.09
CA VAL A 9 -7.71 25.62 -21.95
C VAL A 9 -7.35 26.10 -23.36
N THR A 10 -8.01 27.15 -23.84
CA THR A 10 -7.71 27.72 -25.16
C THR A 10 -6.89 28.98 -25.05
N TYR A 11 -5.76 29.01 -25.76
CA TYR A 11 -5.03 30.25 -26.08
C TYR A 11 -5.51 30.74 -27.44
N GLY A 12 -6.29 31.81 -27.46
CA GLY A 12 -6.64 32.51 -28.70
C GLY A 12 -5.61 33.58 -29.03
N GLU A 13 -4.99 33.52 -30.21
CA GLU A 13 -4.24 34.67 -30.75
C GLU A 13 -5.20 35.83 -31.06
N MET A 14 -4.92 37.01 -30.48
CA MET A 14 -5.53 38.27 -30.92
C MET A 14 -4.43 39.29 -31.31
N PRO A 15 -4.70 40.20 -32.27
CA PRO A 15 -3.72 41.18 -32.73
C PRO A 15 -3.38 42.22 -31.65
N PRO A 16 -2.23 42.91 -31.78
CA PRO A 16 -1.59 43.61 -30.68
C PRO A 16 -2.21 45.00 -30.45
N SER A 17 -3.29 45.08 -29.67
CA SER A 17 -3.72 46.35 -29.03
C SER A 17 -4.80 46.16 -27.97
N SER A 18 -4.55 45.33 -26.96
CA SER A 18 -5.06 45.48 -25.57
C SER A 18 -4.65 44.24 -24.77
N MET A 19 -3.90 44.42 -23.67
CA MET A 19 -3.53 43.31 -22.77
C MET A 19 -4.40 43.37 -21.52
N SER A 20 -5.41 42.49 -21.45
CA SER A 20 -5.99 41.98 -20.21
C SER A 20 -5.86 40.45 -20.26
N MET A 21 -5.31 39.83 -19.22
CA MET A 21 -5.29 38.38 -19.10
C MET A 21 -6.62 37.94 -18.48
N THR A 22 -7.42 37.18 -19.21
CA THR A 22 -8.73 36.70 -18.76
C THR A 22 -8.70 35.18 -18.64
N LEU A 23 -8.88 34.66 -17.42
CA LEU A 23 -9.11 33.23 -17.19
C LEU A 23 -10.62 32.97 -17.25
N THR A 24 -11.07 32.03 -18.09
CA THR A 24 -12.49 31.66 -18.17
C THR A 24 -12.64 30.18 -17.83
N LEU A 25 -13.44 29.87 -16.80
CA LEU A 25 -13.86 28.52 -16.44
C LEU A 25 -15.38 28.43 -16.66
N THR A 26 -15.83 27.42 -17.40
CA THR A 26 -17.23 27.24 -17.79
C THR A 26 -17.75 25.90 -17.25
N ALA A 27 -18.83 25.90 -16.47
CA ALA A 27 -19.50 24.69 -15.98
C ALA A 27 -20.92 24.59 -16.56
N TYR A 28 -21.29 23.45 -17.15
CA TYR A 28 -22.64 23.17 -17.67
C TYR A 28 -23.43 22.33 -16.67
N ALA A 29 -24.72 22.65 -16.47
CA ALA A 29 -25.63 21.86 -15.63
C ALA A 29 -26.95 21.58 -16.36
N SER A 30 -27.41 20.33 -16.32
CA SER A 30 -28.72 19.91 -16.82
C SER A 30 -29.42 18.92 -15.86
N THR A 31 -30.24 19.49 -14.95
CA THR A 31 -31.51 18.98 -14.33
C THR A 31 -31.56 17.72 -13.43
N PRO A 32 -32.56 17.55 -12.53
CA PRO A 32 -33.12 18.49 -11.53
C PRO A 32 -33.15 17.91 -10.08
N VAL A 33 -32.73 18.76 -9.14
CA VAL A 33 -33.02 18.89 -7.70
C VAL A 33 -34.01 17.91 -7.01
N ILE A 34 -33.51 17.16 -6.01
CA ILE A 34 -34.13 17.06 -4.68
C ILE A 34 -33.04 17.30 -3.60
N SER A 35 -33.08 18.51 -3.04
CA SER A 35 -32.60 18.98 -1.72
C SER A 35 -31.37 18.33 -1.05
N MET A 36 -30.19 18.94 -1.24
CA MET A 36 -29.15 19.05 -0.21
C MET A 36 -28.70 20.51 -0.07
N GLN A 37 -28.44 20.94 1.17
CA GLN A 37 -28.04 22.29 1.57
C GLN A 37 -26.70 22.74 0.94
N PRO A 38 -26.42 24.06 0.84
CA PRO A 38 -25.35 24.57 -0.02
C PRO A 38 -23.94 24.45 0.59
N PRO A 39 -22.91 24.10 -0.21
CA PRO A 39 -21.52 24.11 0.24
C PRO A 39 -20.95 25.54 0.36
N ARG A 40 -20.06 25.71 1.35
CA ARG A 40 -19.42 26.97 1.76
C ARG A 40 -18.55 27.59 0.66
N LYS A 41 -18.49 28.92 0.61
CA LYS A 41 -17.69 29.73 -0.33
C LYS A 41 -16.21 29.77 0.08
N SER A 42 -15.32 28.98 -0.51
CA SER A 42 -13.86 29.24 -0.48
C SER A 42 -13.19 28.63 -1.70
N ILE A 43 -12.23 29.35 -2.30
CA ILE A 43 -11.31 28.80 -3.32
C ILE A 43 -9.89 29.12 -2.82
N VAL A 44 -8.97 28.14 -2.86
CA VAL A 44 -7.57 28.29 -2.47
C VAL A 44 -6.71 28.48 -3.73
N ILE A 45 -5.84 29.48 -3.75
CA ILE A 45 -4.89 29.75 -4.85
C ILE A 45 -3.51 29.95 -4.22
N LYS A 46 -2.50 29.18 -4.63
CA LYS A 46 -1.09 29.33 -4.21
C LYS A 46 -0.36 30.28 -5.18
N ILE A 47 0.37 31.28 -4.65
CA ILE A 47 1.17 32.23 -5.46
C ILE A 47 2.59 32.29 -4.90
N LEU A 48 3.60 32.16 -5.77
CA LEU A 48 5.01 32.28 -5.43
C LEU A 48 5.44 33.76 -5.39
N VAL A 49 6.01 34.22 -4.27
CA VAL A 49 6.54 35.60 -4.15
C VAL A 49 8.07 35.55 -4.27
N PRO A 50 8.69 36.12 -5.33
CA PRO A 50 10.11 35.88 -5.64
C PRO A 50 11.15 36.48 -4.68
N GLU A 51 10.74 37.29 -3.70
CA GLU A 51 11.66 38.11 -2.89
C GLU A 51 11.91 37.59 -1.47
N ILE A 52 11.40 36.39 -1.13
CA ILE A 52 11.69 35.73 0.15
C ILE A 52 12.08 34.28 -0.16
N ARG A 53 13.37 33.97 -0.14
CA ARG A 53 13.83 32.58 -0.21
C ARG A 53 13.25 31.81 0.99
N ASN A 54 12.59 30.68 0.70
CA ASN A 54 12.10 29.66 1.64
C ASN A 54 10.90 30.01 2.54
N ARG A 55 9.88 30.71 2.03
CA ARG A 55 8.53 30.66 2.66
C ARG A 55 7.43 30.55 1.61
N PHE A 56 6.58 29.54 1.75
CA PHE A 56 5.27 29.49 1.12
C PHE A 56 4.27 30.18 2.06
N GLU A 57 3.58 31.23 1.60
CA GLU A 57 2.42 31.74 2.33
C GLU A 57 1.15 31.20 1.67
N ILE A 58 0.41 30.37 2.41
CA ILE A 58 -0.96 29.99 2.07
C ILE A 58 -1.85 31.16 2.48
N VAL A 59 -2.38 31.90 1.52
CA VAL A 59 -3.33 32.98 1.80
C VAL A 59 -4.72 32.59 1.31
N ARG A 60 -5.66 32.46 2.26
CA ARG A 60 -7.06 32.13 1.98
C ARG A 60 -7.78 33.36 1.40
N TYR A 61 -8.28 33.27 0.17
CA TYR A 61 -8.97 34.40 -0.48
C TYR A 61 -10.48 34.35 -0.28
N GLU A 62 -11.06 35.47 0.14
CA GLU A 62 -12.50 35.73 0.11
C GLU A 62 -12.80 36.82 -0.94
N THR A 63 -13.81 36.59 -1.79
CA THR A 63 -14.23 37.57 -2.81
C THR A 63 -14.56 38.93 -2.16
N GLY A 64 -13.90 40.01 -2.61
CA GLY A 64 -14.16 41.37 -2.16
C GLY A 64 -13.19 41.92 -1.10
N LYS A 65 -12.28 41.13 -0.55
CA LYS A 65 -11.20 41.61 0.34
C LYS A 65 -9.92 41.90 -0.45
N SER A 66 -9.26 43.02 -0.14
CA SER A 66 -7.95 43.39 -0.70
C SER A 66 -6.85 42.78 0.17
N VAL A 67 -5.83 42.18 -0.44
CA VAL A 67 -4.76 41.44 0.27
C VAL A 67 -3.38 41.92 -0.23
N PRO A 68 -2.39 42.10 0.67
CA PRO A 68 -1.05 42.50 0.28
C PRO A 68 -0.28 41.33 -0.36
N VAL A 69 0.29 41.55 -1.55
CA VAL A 69 1.17 40.60 -2.25
C VAL A 69 2.37 41.37 -2.81
N GLY A 70 3.58 41.03 -2.40
CA GLY A 70 4.81 41.64 -2.91
C GLY A 70 4.84 43.18 -2.83
N GLY A 71 4.29 43.76 -1.76
CA GLY A 71 4.24 45.22 -1.56
C GLY A 71 3.12 45.97 -2.30
N ARG A 72 2.17 45.28 -2.93
CA ARG A 72 0.97 45.88 -3.58
C ARG A 72 -0.33 45.30 -3.01
N MET A 73 -1.40 46.08 -3.06
CA MET A 73 -2.75 45.63 -2.68
C MET A 73 -3.50 45.16 -3.92
N VAL A 74 -3.91 43.89 -3.92
CA VAL A 74 -4.63 43.25 -5.03
C VAL A 74 -6.02 42.86 -4.56
N ARG A 75 -7.02 43.00 -5.44
CA ARG A 75 -8.42 42.66 -5.13
C ARG A 75 -9.01 41.67 -6.15
N LEU A 76 -9.69 40.65 -5.63
CA LEU A 76 -10.39 39.64 -6.44
C LEU A 76 -11.84 40.06 -6.71
N HIS A 77 -12.22 40.16 -7.98
CA HIS A 77 -13.57 40.55 -8.40
C HIS A 77 -14.32 39.34 -9.01
N SER A 78 -15.58 39.14 -8.61
CA SER A 78 -16.51 38.27 -9.35
C SER A 78 -17.36 39.12 -10.28
N LEU A 79 -17.26 38.88 -11.59
CA LEU A 79 -18.07 39.55 -12.60
C LEU A 79 -19.23 38.62 -13.01
N ARG A 80 -20.43 39.18 -13.16
CA ARG A 80 -21.53 38.52 -13.87
C ARG A 80 -21.31 38.69 -15.36
N ALA A 81 -21.26 37.60 -16.12
CA ALA A 81 -21.34 37.67 -17.57
C ALA A 81 -22.71 38.25 -17.97
N SER A 82 -22.74 39.12 -18.97
CA SER A 82 -23.97 39.84 -19.36
C SER A 82 -25.03 38.94 -19.99
N ASP A 83 -24.68 37.74 -20.45
CA ASP A 83 -25.62 36.76 -21.02
C ASP A 83 -25.18 35.33 -20.65
N GLY A 84 -25.67 34.80 -19.52
CA GLY A 84 -25.47 33.38 -19.12
C GLY A 84 -25.24 33.17 -17.60
N PRO A 85 -25.37 31.92 -17.08
CA PRO A 85 -25.28 31.64 -15.64
C PRO A 85 -23.85 31.61 -15.07
N HIS A 86 -22.82 31.86 -15.91
CA HIS A 86 -21.42 31.76 -15.52
C HIS A 86 -20.89 33.02 -14.80
N ARG A 87 -19.96 32.82 -13.86
CA ARG A 87 -19.22 33.89 -13.17
C ARG A 87 -17.77 33.89 -13.60
N GLN A 88 -17.23 35.06 -13.89
CA GLN A 88 -15.81 35.25 -14.24
C GLN A 88 -15.04 35.84 -13.05
N LEU A 89 -13.77 35.44 -12.90
CA LEU A 89 -12.86 35.99 -11.88
C LEU A 89 -11.80 36.87 -12.56
N SER A 90 -11.51 38.03 -11.97
CA SER A 90 -10.51 38.97 -12.46
C SER A 90 -9.70 39.55 -11.29
N LEU A 91 -8.41 39.81 -11.53
CA LEU A 91 -7.47 40.44 -10.60
C LEU A 91 -7.07 41.82 -11.14
N SER A 92 -7.06 42.82 -10.27
CA SER A 92 -6.60 44.17 -10.62
C SER A 92 -5.90 44.85 -9.44
N ASP A 93 -4.91 45.70 -9.74
CA ASP A 93 -4.34 46.67 -8.80
C ASP A 93 -5.41 47.71 -8.40
N GLU A 94 -5.40 48.22 -7.16
CA GLU A 94 -6.30 49.30 -6.76
C GLU A 94 -6.04 50.60 -7.54
N PRO A 95 -7.08 51.36 -7.92
CA PRO A 95 -6.90 52.68 -8.51
C PRO A 95 -6.35 53.66 -7.46
N THR A 96 -5.46 54.57 -7.87
CA THR A 96 -5.09 55.71 -7.00
C THR A 96 -6.32 56.58 -6.73
N SER A 97 -6.26 57.38 -5.65
CA SER A 97 -7.35 58.17 -5.05
C SER A 97 -8.14 59.12 -5.98
N ASP A 98 -7.75 59.20 -7.25
CA ASP A 98 -8.27 60.05 -8.32
C ASP A 98 -8.83 59.26 -9.53
N GLY A 99 -8.95 57.93 -9.43
CA GLY A 99 -9.79 57.11 -10.31
C GLY A 99 -9.28 56.95 -11.75
N ARG A 100 -7.98 57.12 -12.00
CA ARG A 100 -7.33 56.88 -13.31
C ARG A 100 -6.25 55.82 -13.20
N PHE A 101 -6.26 54.82 -14.07
CA PHE A 101 -5.15 53.86 -14.24
C PHE A 101 -3.96 54.59 -14.89
N GLN A 102 -2.85 54.76 -14.17
CA GLN A 102 -1.63 55.31 -14.76
C GLN A 102 -0.90 54.23 -15.57
N SER A 103 -0.81 54.41 -16.89
CA SER A 103 0.13 53.66 -17.72
C SER A 103 1.54 54.21 -17.50
N HIS A 104 2.33 53.55 -16.66
CA HIS A 104 3.78 53.76 -16.64
C HIS A 104 4.42 52.77 -17.60
N ALA A 105 4.85 53.27 -18.77
CA ALA A 105 5.84 52.58 -19.57
C ALA A 105 7.16 52.51 -18.78
N SER A 106 7.85 51.37 -18.87
CA SER A 106 9.17 51.04 -18.29
C SER A 106 9.21 50.57 -16.82
N GLN A 107 8.90 49.29 -16.62
CA GLN A 107 9.87 48.27 -16.18
C GLN A 107 9.18 46.90 -16.33
N ARG A 108 9.67 46.09 -17.27
CA ARG A 108 9.25 44.70 -17.42
C ARG A 108 9.84 43.93 -16.23
N VAL A 109 9.00 43.54 -15.27
CA VAL A 109 9.32 42.39 -14.41
C VAL A 109 8.58 41.21 -15.02
N PRO A 110 9.24 40.34 -15.80
CA PRO A 110 8.66 39.04 -16.10
C PRO A 110 8.46 38.33 -14.76
N ILE A 111 7.26 37.80 -14.49
CA ILE A 111 7.08 36.76 -13.48
C ILE A 111 7.38 35.46 -14.22
N PRO A 112 8.57 34.85 -14.06
CA PRO A 112 8.82 33.56 -14.64
C PRO A 112 8.00 32.53 -13.84
N ILE A 113 7.08 31.85 -14.52
CA ILE A 113 6.60 30.56 -14.06
C ILE A 113 7.71 29.58 -14.46
N VAL A 114 8.56 29.21 -13.49
CA VAL A 114 9.56 28.16 -13.67
C VAL A 114 8.96 26.89 -13.12
N ILE A 115 8.75 25.91 -13.99
CA ILE A 115 8.52 24.52 -13.60
C ILE A 115 9.91 23.96 -13.29
N TYR A 116 10.13 23.54 -12.05
CA TYR A 116 11.35 22.83 -11.67
C TYR A 116 11.11 21.34 -11.91
N THR A 117 11.85 20.76 -12.85
CA THR A 117 12.13 19.32 -12.90
C THR A 117 13.50 19.12 -12.23
N PRO A 118 13.64 18.21 -11.25
CA PRO A 118 14.95 17.88 -10.72
C PRO A 118 15.66 16.91 -11.69
N ASP A 119 16.33 17.45 -12.71
CA ASP A 119 17.32 16.71 -13.49
C ASP A 119 18.71 16.90 -12.85
N PHE A 120 19.19 15.87 -12.16
CA PHE A 120 20.61 15.71 -11.84
C PHE A 120 21.27 14.91 -12.98
N ASN A 121 22.10 15.60 -13.75
CA ASN A 121 22.89 15.04 -14.85
C ASN A 121 23.99 14.10 -14.32
N LEU A 122 23.86 12.80 -14.62
CA LEU A 122 24.97 11.85 -14.73
C LEU A 122 24.87 11.06 -16.04
N TRP A 123 24.77 11.79 -17.17
CA TRP A 123 24.86 11.23 -18.52
C TRP A 123 25.89 12.02 -19.34
N ASP A 124 27.18 11.76 -19.11
CA ASP A 124 28.24 12.22 -20.02
C ASP A 124 29.47 11.29 -20.07
N ALA A 125 29.28 9.99 -19.81
CA ALA A 125 30.35 8.99 -19.94
C ALA A 125 30.04 7.77 -20.82
N MET A 126 28.83 7.62 -21.39
CA MET A 126 28.49 6.44 -22.22
C MET A 126 27.64 6.73 -23.46
N SER A 127 27.97 7.78 -24.21
CA SER A 127 27.39 7.98 -25.55
C SER A 127 28.46 8.37 -26.58
N SER A 128 29.23 7.39 -27.05
CA SER A 128 29.83 7.51 -28.38
C SER A 128 29.94 6.16 -29.08
N ASN A 129 29.48 6.18 -30.33
CA ASN A 129 29.40 5.09 -31.31
C ASN A 129 28.18 4.18 -31.18
N TYR A 130 27.11 4.51 -31.91
CA TYR A 130 26.53 3.60 -32.92
C TYR A 130 25.58 4.42 -33.81
N ASN A 131 26.09 4.88 -34.94
CA ASN A 131 25.27 5.42 -36.03
C ASN A 131 25.02 4.28 -37.04
N GLY A 132 23.77 3.83 -37.10
CA GLY A 132 23.12 3.21 -38.25
C GLY A 132 23.38 1.73 -38.51
N VAL A 133 22.47 0.84 -38.06
CA VAL A 133 22.08 -0.44 -38.71
C VAL A 133 20.61 -0.77 -38.33
N ASN A 134 19.91 -1.49 -39.23
CA ASN A 134 18.50 -1.89 -39.26
C ASN A 134 17.93 -2.55 -37.97
N ARG A 135 16.70 -2.17 -37.62
CA ARG A 135 15.81 -2.78 -36.58
C ARG A 135 15.48 -4.28 -36.76
N ARG A 136 15.94 -4.95 -37.83
CA ARG A 136 15.60 -6.37 -38.13
C ARG A 136 16.51 -7.42 -37.47
N GLU A 137 17.51 -7.02 -36.70
CA GLU A 137 18.36 -7.95 -35.91
C GLU A 137 17.99 -7.99 -34.41
N PHE A 138 16.99 -7.21 -33.98
CA PHE A 138 16.66 -7.07 -32.55
C PHE A 138 15.94 -8.29 -31.94
N ILE A 139 15.22 -9.08 -32.74
CA ILE A 139 14.45 -10.25 -32.26
C ILE A 139 15.33 -11.52 -32.10
N VAL A 140 16.61 -11.49 -32.48
CA VAL A 140 17.52 -12.65 -32.33
C VAL A 140 18.79 -12.33 -31.53
N GLY A 141 18.95 -11.09 -31.04
CA GLY A 141 20.28 -10.58 -30.68
C GLY A 141 20.41 -9.65 -29.48
N THR A 142 19.50 -9.67 -28.49
CA THR A 142 19.63 -8.80 -27.31
C THR A 142 19.33 -9.48 -25.98
N ALA A 143 19.91 -10.66 -25.77
CA ALA A 143 20.46 -11.03 -24.46
C ALA A 143 21.92 -10.55 -24.41
N ALA A 144 22.13 -9.26 -24.13
CA ALA A 144 23.46 -8.69 -23.86
C ALA A 144 23.28 -7.29 -23.22
N SER A 145 22.86 -7.24 -21.95
CA SER A 145 23.81 -6.90 -20.89
C SER A 145 23.40 -7.50 -19.55
N GLY A 146 23.90 -8.72 -19.27
CA GLY A 146 23.96 -9.40 -17.97
C GLY A 146 22.64 -10.03 -17.50
N ALA A 147 22.44 -11.34 -17.40
CA ALA A 147 23.33 -12.48 -17.55
C ALA A 147 22.52 -13.73 -17.98
N VAL A 148 22.71 -14.22 -19.21
CA VAL A 148 22.41 -15.63 -19.58
C VAL A 148 23.62 -16.14 -20.35
N VAL A 149 24.55 -16.75 -19.63
CA VAL A 149 25.65 -17.51 -20.24
C VAL A 149 25.18 -18.95 -20.39
N GLY A 150 24.92 -19.37 -21.63
CA GLY A 150 25.14 -20.77 -22.01
C GLY A 150 24.14 -21.43 -22.95
N LEU A 151 24.02 -20.97 -24.20
CA LEU A 151 23.60 -21.86 -25.30
C LEU A 151 24.49 -21.68 -26.53
N ALA A 152 25.69 -22.24 -26.46
CA ALA A 152 26.48 -22.57 -27.65
C ALA A 152 26.96 -24.02 -27.51
N GLY A 153 26.18 -24.97 -28.03
CA GLY A 153 26.55 -26.37 -27.92
C GLY A 153 25.60 -27.39 -28.51
N CYS A 154 25.19 -27.26 -29.77
CA CYS A 154 25.08 -28.39 -30.72
C CYS A 154 24.68 -27.88 -32.11
N THR A 155 25.62 -27.96 -33.04
CA THR A 155 25.38 -27.73 -34.46
C THR A 155 24.58 -28.91 -35.04
N GLY A 156 23.27 -28.72 -35.20
CA GLY A 156 22.39 -29.62 -35.95
C GLY A 156 21.50 -28.77 -36.86
N GLY A 157 21.76 -28.81 -38.17
CA GLY A 157 21.03 -28.01 -39.15
C GLY A 157 19.55 -28.34 -39.21
N GLY A 158 18.72 -27.35 -38.90
CA GLY A 158 17.30 -27.26 -39.22
C GLY A 158 16.99 -25.78 -39.45
N ASN A 159 16.33 -25.46 -40.56
CA ASN A 159 15.82 -24.11 -40.81
C ASN A 159 14.69 -23.85 -39.80
N GLY A 160 14.96 -23.09 -38.74
CA GLY A 160 13.91 -22.50 -37.91
C GLY A 160 13.48 -21.18 -38.54
N GLU A 161 12.24 -21.10 -38.98
CA GLU A 161 11.57 -19.85 -39.33
C GLU A 161 11.37 -19.01 -38.05
N ALA A 162 11.34 -17.68 -38.19
CA ALA A 162 10.96 -16.77 -37.11
C ALA A 162 9.52 -17.07 -36.63
N PRO A 163 9.14 -16.73 -35.38
CA PRO A 163 7.75 -16.83 -34.91
C PRO A 163 6.83 -16.14 -35.92
N GLY A 164 5.67 -16.76 -36.19
CA GLY A 164 4.88 -16.58 -37.41
C GLY A 164 4.68 -15.13 -37.84
N THR A 165 5.44 -14.67 -38.84
CA THR A 165 5.24 -13.35 -39.42
C THR A 165 4.10 -13.35 -40.44
N ILE A 166 3.27 -12.30 -40.30
CA ILE A 166 2.35 -11.66 -41.26
C ILE A 166 0.93 -12.28 -41.34
N ALA A 167 0.00 -11.70 -40.57
CA ALA A 167 -1.35 -11.52 -41.08
C ALA A 167 -1.26 -10.51 -42.24
N ASP A 168 -1.30 -10.98 -43.48
CA ASP A 168 -1.38 -10.14 -44.69
C ASP A 168 -2.77 -9.47 -44.80
N ASP A 169 -3.67 -9.77 -43.86
CA ASP A 169 -5.03 -9.25 -43.76
C ASP A 169 -5.08 -8.19 -42.64
N GLU A 170 -4.64 -6.96 -42.96
CA GLU A 170 -4.84 -5.75 -42.13
C GLU A 170 -6.34 -5.52 -41.78
N ASP A 171 -7.25 -6.25 -42.42
CA ASP A 171 -8.70 -6.20 -42.21
C ASP A 171 -9.21 -7.16 -41.11
N GLU A 172 -8.37 -8.04 -40.53
CA GLU A 172 -8.78 -9.03 -39.51
C GLU A 172 -8.15 -8.81 -38.12
N TYR A 173 -7.09 -8.00 -38.03
CA TYR A 173 -6.34 -7.78 -36.79
C TYR A 173 -6.12 -6.29 -36.54
N GLU A 174 -6.13 -5.90 -35.28
CA GLU A 174 -5.77 -4.56 -34.83
C GLU A 174 -4.64 -4.60 -33.79
N PRO A 175 -3.77 -3.58 -33.72
CA PRO A 175 -2.80 -3.49 -32.65
C PRO A 175 -3.49 -3.44 -31.30
N LEU A 176 -2.94 -4.15 -30.30
CA LEU A 176 -3.39 -3.97 -28.93
C LEU A 176 -3.27 -2.48 -28.55
N PRO A 177 -4.25 -1.93 -27.81
CA PRO A 177 -4.11 -0.62 -27.19
C PRO A 177 -2.80 -0.51 -26.40
N GLU A 178 -2.22 0.69 -26.35
CA GLU A 178 -1.10 0.93 -25.45
C GLU A 178 -1.62 0.81 -24.01
N MET A 179 -1.02 -0.09 -23.24
CA MET A 179 -1.47 -0.43 -21.88
C MET A 179 -0.77 0.45 -20.85
N GLU A 180 -1.54 0.95 -19.89
CA GLU A 180 -1.04 1.73 -18.77
C GLU A 180 -0.34 0.82 -17.76
N PHE A 181 0.89 1.17 -17.39
CA PHE A 181 1.66 0.49 -16.37
C PHE A 181 1.87 1.42 -15.18
N ALA A 182 1.04 1.30 -14.14
CA ALA A 182 0.99 2.21 -13.01
C ALA A 182 1.85 1.72 -11.82
N SER A 183 2.54 2.66 -11.17
CA SER A 183 3.22 2.43 -9.90
C SER A 183 3.30 3.72 -9.07
N VAL A 184 3.59 3.58 -7.78
CA VAL A 184 4.04 4.71 -6.96
C VAL A 184 5.43 5.22 -7.39
N ALA A 185 5.78 6.42 -6.92
CA ALA A 185 7.09 7.05 -7.12
C ALA A 185 8.20 6.35 -6.32
N GLN A 186 9.45 6.52 -6.77
CA GLN A 186 10.63 5.86 -6.18
C GLN A 186 10.91 6.29 -4.73
N ASP A 187 10.63 7.56 -4.41
CA ASP A 187 10.80 8.12 -3.06
C ASP A 187 9.70 7.69 -2.10
N GLU A 188 8.55 7.22 -2.61
CA GLU A 188 7.47 6.63 -1.83
C GLU A 188 7.70 5.12 -1.61
N ASP A 189 8.11 4.39 -2.65
CA ASP A 189 8.49 2.99 -2.55
C ASP A 189 9.46 2.59 -3.67
N ALA A 190 10.75 2.52 -3.32
CA ALA A 190 11.81 2.22 -4.26
C ALA A 190 11.70 0.80 -4.84
N LEU A 191 11.25 -0.18 -4.04
CA LEU A 191 11.14 -1.57 -4.49
C LEU A 191 10.02 -1.72 -5.53
N ARG A 192 8.82 -1.22 -5.24
CA ARG A 192 7.70 -1.24 -6.20
C ARG A 192 8.03 -0.46 -7.47
N TYR A 193 8.73 0.66 -7.35
CA TYR A 193 9.18 1.42 -8.52
C TYR A 193 10.10 0.60 -9.44
N GLU A 194 11.12 -0.06 -8.88
CA GLU A 194 12.09 -0.83 -9.66
C GLU A 194 11.52 -2.17 -10.17
N VAL A 195 10.68 -2.85 -9.39
CA VAL A 195 9.91 -4.02 -9.86
C VAL A 195 9.09 -3.62 -11.08
N GLY A 196 8.42 -2.46 -11.04
CA GLY A 196 7.69 -1.96 -12.20
C GLY A 196 8.57 -1.72 -13.43
N ASN A 197 9.78 -1.17 -13.26
CA ASN A 197 10.71 -0.93 -14.38
C ASN A 197 11.18 -2.23 -15.04
N LEU A 198 11.41 -3.26 -14.23
CA LEU A 198 11.88 -4.55 -14.72
C LEU A 198 10.73 -5.35 -15.35
N ALA A 199 9.58 -5.44 -14.67
CA ALA A 199 8.38 -6.11 -15.15
C ALA A 199 7.86 -5.53 -16.47
N GLN A 200 7.81 -4.20 -16.58
CA GLN A 200 7.38 -3.52 -17.81
C GLN A 200 8.24 -3.95 -19.01
N ARG A 201 9.57 -3.90 -18.87
CA ARG A 201 10.51 -4.30 -19.95
C ARG A 201 10.37 -5.77 -20.32
N GLN A 202 10.13 -6.63 -19.34
CA GLN A 202 9.92 -8.05 -19.53
C GLN A 202 8.61 -8.33 -20.29
N ILE A 203 7.52 -7.64 -19.95
CA ILE A 203 6.23 -7.74 -20.65
C ILE A 203 6.30 -7.18 -22.08
N GLU A 204 7.01 -6.06 -22.29
CA GLU A 204 7.24 -5.47 -23.61
C GLU A 204 7.96 -6.42 -24.58
N ALA A 205 8.72 -7.40 -24.06
CA ALA A 205 9.37 -8.42 -24.88
C ALA A 205 8.36 -9.30 -25.66
N LEU A 206 7.10 -9.37 -25.22
CA LEU A 206 6.00 -10.03 -25.92
C LEU A 206 5.40 -9.16 -27.05
N GLY A 207 5.90 -7.94 -27.27
CA GLY A 207 5.36 -7.01 -28.26
C GLY A 207 4.16 -6.20 -27.76
N ILE A 208 3.84 -6.29 -26.46
CA ILE A 208 2.81 -5.45 -25.82
C ILE A 208 3.39 -4.04 -25.65
N ARG A 209 2.66 -3.03 -26.13
CA ARG A 209 3.05 -1.63 -25.98
C ARG A 209 2.56 -1.13 -24.63
N THR A 210 3.46 -0.54 -23.85
CA THR A 210 3.10 -0.01 -22.53
C THR A 210 3.51 1.46 -22.39
N ASN A 211 2.80 2.19 -21.53
CA ASN A 211 3.20 3.51 -21.08
C ASN A 211 3.34 3.50 -19.55
N ARG A 212 4.50 3.92 -19.04
CA ARG A 212 4.77 3.97 -17.61
C ARG A 212 4.10 5.18 -16.99
N GLU A 213 3.19 4.96 -16.05
CA GLU A 213 2.59 6.01 -15.23
C GLU A 213 3.10 5.91 -13.80
N VAL A 214 3.78 6.97 -13.35
CA VAL A 214 4.28 7.09 -11.97
C VAL A 214 3.47 8.18 -11.29
N VAL A 215 2.79 7.82 -10.21
CA VAL A 215 1.84 8.69 -9.51
C VAL A 215 2.17 8.78 -8.01
N ASP A 216 1.66 9.82 -7.36
CA ASP A 216 1.70 9.93 -5.89
C ASP A 216 0.76 8.91 -5.23
N VAL A 217 0.96 8.63 -3.94
CA VAL A 217 0.21 7.60 -3.18
C VAL A 217 -1.30 7.84 -3.18
N GLY A 218 -1.75 9.09 -3.17
CA GLY A 218 -3.17 9.44 -3.23
C GLY A 218 -3.79 9.04 -4.57
N THR A 219 -3.17 9.49 -5.66
CA THR A 219 -3.59 9.13 -7.03
C THR A 219 -3.47 7.61 -7.28
N TYR A 220 -2.43 6.96 -6.76
CA TYR A 220 -2.27 5.49 -6.81
C TYR A 220 -3.47 4.78 -6.17
N SER A 221 -3.86 5.23 -4.97
CA SER A 221 -4.98 4.66 -4.22
C SER A 221 -6.30 4.89 -4.95
N ASP A 222 -6.53 6.07 -5.51
CA ASP A 222 -7.72 6.37 -6.32
C ASP A 222 -7.80 5.44 -7.53
N LYS A 223 -6.71 5.30 -8.31
CA LYS A 223 -6.64 4.37 -9.46
C LYS A 223 -6.91 2.93 -9.06
N LEU A 224 -6.31 2.47 -7.97
CA LEU A 224 -6.50 1.10 -7.48
C LEU A 224 -7.98 0.87 -7.08
N ASN A 225 -8.58 1.82 -6.36
CA ASN A 225 -9.98 1.73 -5.92
C ASN A 225 -10.97 1.84 -7.09
N ASP A 226 -10.73 2.71 -8.04
CA ASP A 226 -11.59 2.93 -9.21
C ASP A 226 -11.34 1.91 -10.33
N ARG A 227 -10.33 1.04 -10.19
CA ARG A 227 -9.88 0.04 -11.19
C ARG A 227 -9.42 0.70 -12.49
N GLU A 228 -8.82 1.88 -12.39
CA GLU A 228 -8.31 2.65 -13.54
C GLU A 228 -6.83 2.31 -13.80
N PHE A 229 -6.57 1.08 -14.27
CA PHE A 229 -5.24 0.59 -14.65
C PHE A 229 -5.34 -0.63 -15.57
N ASP A 230 -4.35 -0.84 -16.45
CA ASP A 230 -4.16 -2.14 -17.14
C ASP A 230 -3.20 -3.04 -16.34
N PHE A 231 -2.08 -2.46 -15.89
CA PHE A 231 -1.12 -3.10 -14.99
C PHE A 231 -0.87 -2.18 -13.79
N MET A 232 -1.06 -2.67 -12.58
CA MET A 232 -0.74 -1.94 -11.36
C MET A 232 0.29 -2.70 -10.53
N ILE A 233 1.44 -2.10 -10.26
CA ILE A 233 2.40 -2.68 -9.31
C ILE A 233 1.90 -2.46 -7.89
N ALA A 234 1.56 -3.56 -7.23
CA ALA A 234 1.03 -3.57 -5.88
C ALA A 234 1.72 -4.62 -5.02
N ALA A 235 1.52 -4.50 -3.72
CA ALA A 235 1.95 -5.48 -2.73
C ALA A 235 0.97 -5.49 -1.58
N TRP A 236 0.86 -6.62 -0.89
CA TRP A 236 0.29 -6.66 0.45
C TRP A 236 1.40 -6.73 1.48
N THR A 237 1.24 -5.98 2.57
CA THR A 237 2.13 -6.01 3.72
C THR A 237 1.90 -7.27 4.57
N GLY A 238 2.99 -7.83 5.09
CA GLY A 238 3.05 -9.15 5.71
C GLY A 238 3.52 -9.12 7.16
N GLY A 239 2.68 -8.64 8.07
CA GLY A 239 2.89 -8.88 9.50
C GLY A 239 2.55 -10.31 9.90
N THR A 240 2.91 -10.71 11.12
CA THR A 240 2.69 -12.06 11.68
C THR A 240 1.23 -12.51 11.65
N GLU A 241 0.29 -11.57 11.70
CA GLU A 241 -1.14 -11.83 11.53
C GLU A 241 -1.48 -12.53 10.20
N ARG A 242 -0.62 -12.37 9.16
CA ARG A 242 -0.79 -13.02 7.85
C ARG A 242 -0.48 -14.51 7.86
N LEU A 243 0.05 -15.05 8.97
CA LEU A 243 0.18 -16.49 9.15
C LEU A 243 -1.18 -17.20 9.15
N PHE A 244 -2.26 -16.52 9.53
CA PHE A 244 -3.61 -16.93 9.16
C PHE A 244 -4.03 -16.13 7.91
N PRO A 245 -3.93 -16.71 6.70
CA PRO A 245 -3.97 -15.95 5.46
C PRO A 245 -5.39 -15.55 5.00
N TYR A 246 -6.26 -15.17 5.93
CA TYR A 246 -7.66 -14.80 5.63
C TYR A 246 -7.75 -13.66 4.63
N TYR A 247 -7.05 -12.56 4.88
CA TYR A 247 -7.14 -11.40 4.00
C TYR A 247 -6.55 -11.68 2.61
N ASN A 248 -5.43 -12.40 2.58
CA ASN A 248 -4.69 -12.71 1.36
C ASN A 248 -5.42 -13.75 0.50
N LEU A 249 -6.29 -14.59 1.06
CA LEU A 249 -7.10 -15.54 0.29
C LEU A 249 -8.55 -15.05 0.11
N PHE A 250 -9.24 -14.64 1.17
CA PHE A 250 -10.66 -14.33 1.13
C PHE A 250 -10.95 -12.93 0.57
N TYR A 251 -10.54 -11.86 1.27
CA TYR A 251 -10.86 -10.48 0.86
C TYR A 251 -10.27 -10.08 -0.49
N SER A 252 -9.12 -10.65 -0.85
CA SER A 252 -8.38 -10.28 -2.05
C SER A 252 -8.89 -10.94 -3.33
N PHE A 253 -9.66 -12.03 -3.23
CA PHE A 253 -9.99 -12.86 -4.40
C PHE A 253 -11.43 -13.37 -4.44
N HIS A 254 -12.17 -13.35 -3.34
CA HIS A 254 -13.56 -13.81 -3.37
C HIS A 254 -14.41 -12.90 -4.27
N SER A 255 -15.25 -13.50 -5.10
CA SER A 255 -16.11 -12.78 -6.06
C SER A 255 -17.04 -11.76 -5.41
N GLN A 256 -17.43 -11.94 -4.14
CA GLN A 256 -18.27 -10.96 -3.44
C GLN A 256 -17.61 -9.58 -3.31
N PHE A 257 -16.27 -9.53 -3.36
CA PHE A 257 -15.47 -8.32 -3.31
C PHE A 257 -15.02 -7.83 -4.70
N ALA A 258 -15.43 -8.49 -5.79
CA ALA A 258 -15.17 -8.06 -7.17
C ALA A 258 -16.09 -6.88 -7.56
N ASN A 259 -15.95 -5.77 -6.83
CA ASN A 259 -16.66 -4.52 -7.05
C ASN A 259 -15.83 -3.33 -6.55
N LEU A 260 -16.24 -2.11 -6.89
CA LEU A 260 -15.48 -0.89 -6.56
C LEU A 260 -15.38 -0.59 -5.06
N GLN A 261 -16.17 -1.25 -4.22
CA GLN A 261 -16.09 -1.11 -2.76
C GLN A 261 -15.35 -2.29 -2.10
N GLY A 262 -14.96 -3.32 -2.85
CA GLY A 262 -14.36 -4.54 -2.33
C GLY A 262 -12.84 -4.61 -2.49
N GLY A 263 -12.21 -5.50 -1.71
CA GLY A 263 -10.77 -5.75 -1.70
C GLY A 263 -10.25 -6.63 -2.84
N ASN A 264 -11.12 -7.18 -3.69
CA ASN A 264 -10.70 -7.89 -4.89
C ASN A 264 -10.43 -6.88 -6.01
N TYR A 265 -9.19 -6.38 -5.99
CA TYR A 265 -8.72 -5.36 -6.93
C TYR A 265 -8.58 -5.84 -8.37
N THR A 266 -8.53 -7.16 -8.57
CA THR A 266 -8.32 -7.76 -9.90
C THR A 266 -9.61 -8.15 -10.59
N MET A 267 -10.76 -8.03 -9.90
CA MET A 267 -12.07 -8.45 -10.41
C MET A 267 -12.09 -9.95 -10.79
N PHE A 268 -11.28 -10.76 -10.12
CA PHE A 268 -11.30 -12.21 -10.27
C PHE A 268 -12.61 -12.78 -9.74
N GLU A 269 -13.25 -13.69 -10.48
CA GLU A 269 -14.48 -14.35 -10.06
C GLU A 269 -14.38 -15.85 -10.35
N SER A 270 -14.63 -16.70 -9.35
CA SER A 270 -14.64 -18.16 -9.51
C SER A 270 -15.48 -18.81 -8.42
N ASP A 271 -16.57 -19.47 -8.82
CA ASP A 271 -17.44 -20.21 -7.88
C ASP A 271 -16.67 -21.29 -7.12
N GLU A 272 -15.70 -21.95 -7.79
CA GLU A 272 -14.86 -22.98 -7.17
C GLU A 272 -13.89 -22.38 -6.15
N TYR A 273 -13.30 -21.23 -6.47
CA TYR A 273 -12.45 -20.51 -5.52
C TYR A 273 -13.24 -20.05 -4.30
N ASP A 274 -14.41 -19.46 -4.53
CA ASP A 274 -15.32 -18.97 -3.50
C ASP A 274 -15.69 -20.11 -2.54
N GLU A 275 -16.07 -21.29 -3.07
CA GLU A 275 -16.36 -22.47 -2.24
C GLU A 275 -15.13 -22.90 -1.41
N MET A 276 -13.93 -22.95 -2.00
CA MET A 276 -12.73 -23.36 -1.26
C MET A 276 -12.36 -22.35 -0.17
N VAL A 277 -12.45 -21.05 -0.45
CA VAL A 277 -12.05 -20.01 0.50
C VAL A 277 -13.07 -19.80 1.62
N GLU A 278 -14.37 -20.01 1.35
CA GLU A 278 -15.41 -20.08 2.37
C GLU A 278 -15.18 -21.28 3.30
N ASN A 279 -14.87 -22.45 2.73
CA ASN A 279 -14.53 -23.63 3.54
C ASN A 279 -13.26 -23.40 4.38
N PHE A 280 -12.23 -22.75 3.84
CA PHE A 280 -11.05 -22.34 4.61
C PHE A 280 -11.43 -21.42 5.78
N ARG A 281 -12.27 -20.42 5.53
CA ARG A 281 -12.72 -19.45 6.55
C ARG A 281 -13.45 -20.17 7.70
N ASP A 282 -14.37 -21.07 7.37
CA ASP A 282 -15.34 -21.65 8.31
C ASP A 282 -14.81 -22.91 9.02
N GLU A 283 -13.83 -23.62 8.45
CA GLU A 283 -13.42 -24.95 8.94
C GLU A 283 -12.64 -24.91 10.27
N PRO A 284 -13.19 -25.46 11.36
CA PRO A 284 -12.49 -25.51 12.65
C PRO A 284 -11.35 -26.54 12.66
N ASN A 285 -11.45 -27.62 11.87
CA ASN A 285 -10.39 -28.61 11.78
C ASN A 285 -9.20 -28.09 10.96
N GLU A 286 -8.09 -27.85 11.66
CA GLU A 286 -6.87 -27.33 11.05
C GLU A 286 -6.39 -28.11 9.82
N GLN A 287 -6.41 -29.45 9.84
CA GLN A 287 -5.90 -30.23 8.72
C GLN A 287 -6.73 -30.01 7.45
N ARG A 288 -8.06 -30.03 7.58
CA ARG A 288 -8.96 -29.74 6.47
C ARG A 288 -8.85 -28.29 6.01
N ARG A 289 -8.67 -27.35 6.95
CA ARG A 289 -8.45 -25.94 6.63
C ARG A 289 -7.18 -25.72 5.80
N ILE A 290 -6.09 -26.43 6.13
CA ILE A 290 -4.85 -26.40 5.33
C ILE A 290 -5.13 -26.90 3.92
N GLU A 291 -5.84 -28.02 3.75
CA GLU A 291 -6.22 -28.55 2.43
C GLU A 291 -7.02 -27.51 1.61
N TYR A 292 -8.00 -26.83 2.22
CA TYR A 292 -8.75 -25.77 1.54
C TYR A 292 -7.87 -24.58 1.12
N ALA A 293 -6.96 -24.13 1.98
CA ALA A 293 -6.00 -23.07 1.64
C ALA A 293 -5.07 -23.47 0.49
N GLN A 294 -4.63 -24.73 0.45
CA GLN A 294 -3.79 -25.28 -0.62
C GLN A 294 -4.54 -25.32 -1.95
N ASN A 295 -5.81 -25.75 -1.95
CA ASN A 295 -6.66 -25.71 -3.14
C ASN A 295 -6.88 -24.27 -3.65
N CYS A 296 -7.06 -23.30 -2.75
CA CYS A 296 -7.12 -21.88 -3.14
C CYS A 296 -5.85 -21.47 -3.90
N GLN A 297 -4.67 -21.83 -3.38
CA GLN A 297 -3.39 -21.52 -4.03
C GLN A 297 -3.25 -22.19 -5.40
N GLU A 298 -3.69 -23.45 -5.56
CA GLU A 298 -3.71 -24.15 -6.84
C GLU A 298 -4.61 -23.44 -7.87
N ILE A 299 -5.83 -23.05 -7.47
CA ILE A 299 -6.75 -22.30 -8.34
C ILE A 299 -6.14 -20.98 -8.78
N LEU A 300 -5.54 -20.23 -7.85
CA LEU A 300 -4.91 -18.94 -8.16
C LEU A 300 -3.72 -19.12 -9.10
N ALA A 301 -2.86 -20.11 -8.86
CA ALA A 301 -1.72 -20.40 -9.73
C ALA A 301 -2.18 -20.83 -11.14
N GLU A 302 -3.25 -21.61 -11.25
CA GLU A 302 -3.77 -22.05 -12.55
C GLU A 302 -4.49 -20.92 -13.31
N ASN A 303 -5.11 -19.98 -12.61
CA ASN A 303 -5.90 -18.90 -13.23
C ASN A 303 -5.16 -17.57 -13.36
N VAL A 304 -4.03 -17.38 -12.66
CA VAL A 304 -3.16 -16.19 -12.70
C VAL A 304 -3.94 -14.87 -12.62
N PRO A 305 -4.76 -14.65 -11.55
CA PRO A 305 -5.47 -13.38 -11.42
C PRO A 305 -4.54 -12.19 -11.12
N ILE A 306 -3.36 -12.48 -10.58
CA ILE A 306 -2.25 -11.56 -10.35
C ILE A 306 -1.00 -12.20 -10.93
N ILE A 307 -0.13 -11.40 -11.54
CA ILE A 307 1.22 -11.84 -11.90
C ILE A 307 2.11 -11.59 -10.69
N PHE A 308 2.22 -12.60 -9.82
CA PHE A 308 3.07 -12.51 -8.64
C PHE A 308 4.54 -12.38 -9.02
N THR A 309 5.29 -11.64 -8.20
CA THR A 309 6.71 -11.35 -8.44
C THR A 309 7.61 -11.90 -7.35
N VAL A 310 7.55 -11.35 -6.14
CA VAL A 310 8.48 -11.69 -5.06
C VAL A 310 7.82 -11.63 -3.67
N HIS A 311 8.33 -12.46 -2.76
CA HIS A 311 8.15 -12.35 -1.33
C HIS A 311 9.46 -11.82 -0.71
N PRO A 312 9.61 -10.49 -0.51
CA PRO A 312 10.87 -9.94 0.02
C PRO A 312 11.08 -10.31 1.49
N ASP A 313 12.33 -10.50 1.90
CA ASP A 313 12.67 -10.60 3.32
C ASP A 313 12.48 -9.26 4.03
N ALA A 314 12.09 -9.33 5.31
CA ALA A 314 12.11 -8.20 6.21
C ALA A 314 13.53 -8.00 6.78
N LEU A 315 14.25 -7.00 6.25
CA LEU A 315 15.61 -6.71 6.66
C LEU A 315 15.63 -5.82 7.91
N VAL A 316 16.24 -6.34 8.99
CA VAL A 316 16.26 -5.72 10.32
C VAL A 316 17.66 -5.67 10.92
N ALA A 317 17.92 -4.72 11.81
CA ALA A 317 19.20 -4.63 12.52
C ALA A 317 19.02 -4.11 13.95
N ALA A 318 19.86 -4.60 14.86
CA ALA A 318 19.86 -4.21 16.26
C ALA A 318 21.27 -4.01 16.81
N ASN A 319 21.44 -3.07 17.74
CA ASN A 319 22.66 -2.84 18.48
C ASN A 319 22.76 -3.86 19.62
N THR A 320 23.76 -4.74 19.54
CA THR A 320 24.01 -5.82 20.50
C THR A 320 24.87 -5.41 21.70
N ASP A 321 25.43 -4.20 21.68
CA ASP A 321 26.12 -3.60 22.81
C ASP A 321 25.12 -2.96 23.80
N GLN A 322 23.87 -2.71 23.38
CA GLN A 322 22.78 -2.21 24.23
C GLN A 322 21.88 -3.34 24.76
N PHE A 323 21.42 -4.22 23.86
CA PHE A 323 20.52 -5.33 24.20
C PHE A 323 20.92 -6.61 23.49
N THR A 324 20.81 -7.74 24.19
CA THR A 324 21.08 -9.08 23.65
C THR A 324 19.82 -9.93 23.62
N ASN A 325 19.95 -11.20 23.19
CA ASN A 325 18.84 -12.16 23.08
C ASN A 325 17.69 -11.77 22.13
N TRP A 326 17.96 -10.93 21.13
CA TRP A 326 17.00 -10.63 20.05
C TRP A 326 16.44 -11.91 19.43
N GLN A 327 15.12 -12.03 19.47
CA GLN A 327 14.34 -13.04 18.76
C GLN A 327 13.50 -12.34 17.69
N GLU A 328 13.56 -12.83 16.46
CA GLU A 328 12.77 -12.30 15.36
C GLU A 328 11.41 -12.98 15.29
N MET A 329 10.34 -12.19 15.27
CA MET A 329 9.02 -12.67 14.83
C MET A 329 8.98 -12.70 13.30
N VAL A 330 8.48 -13.79 12.70
CA VAL A 330 8.38 -13.88 11.23
C VAL A 330 7.52 -12.75 10.63
N GLY A 331 7.90 -12.26 9.45
CA GLY A 331 7.26 -11.14 8.78
C GLY A 331 7.86 -9.77 9.11
N LEU A 332 7.11 -8.73 8.76
CA LEU A 332 7.60 -7.36 8.65
C LEU A 332 8.08 -6.71 9.97
N TYR A 333 7.59 -7.21 11.11
CA TYR A 333 7.73 -6.60 12.43
C TYR A 333 8.59 -7.43 13.36
N ALA A 334 9.76 -7.83 12.87
CA ALA A 334 10.62 -8.80 13.55
C ALA A 334 10.89 -8.44 15.02
N TYR A 335 11.15 -7.16 15.30
CA TYR A 335 11.50 -6.67 16.63
C TYR A 335 10.45 -5.74 17.25
N ASN A 336 9.71 -4.97 16.44
CA ASN A 336 8.69 -4.02 16.94
C ASN A 336 7.38 -4.73 17.33
N ASN A 337 7.46 -5.63 18.32
CA ASN A 337 6.34 -6.37 18.90
C ASN A 337 6.67 -6.78 20.35
N ILE A 338 5.65 -6.84 21.21
CA ILE A 338 5.81 -7.19 22.64
C ILE A 338 6.47 -8.57 22.87
N PRO A 339 6.11 -9.66 22.14
CA PRO A 339 6.78 -10.95 22.28
C PRO A 339 8.30 -10.89 22.07
N SER A 340 8.78 -10.08 21.14
CA SER A 340 10.23 -9.96 20.88
C SER A 340 10.90 -9.06 21.91
N LEU A 341 10.24 -7.98 22.33
CA LEU A 341 10.75 -7.04 23.33
C LEU A 341 10.80 -7.62 24.75
N THR A 342 10.04 -8.67 25.05
CA THR A 342 10.11 -9.39 26.34
C THR A 342 11.23 -10.42 26.40
N GLU A 343 11.89 -10.70 25.27
CA GLU A 343 13.01 -11.65 25.22
C GLU A 343 14.37 -10.94 25.35
N ILE A 344 14.46 -9.64 25.07
CA ILE A 344 15.75 -8.94 25.07
C ILE A 344 16.30 -8.75 26.49
N GLU A 345 17.61 -8.85 26.62
CA GLU A 345 18.32 -8.66 27.89
C GLU A 345 19.21 -7.41 27.81
N SER A 346 19.09 -6.52 28.80
CA SER A 346 19.86 -5.28 28.91
C SER A 346 21.35 -5.54 29.12
N VAL A 347 22.18 -4.77 28.43
CA VAL A 347 23.63 -4.75 28.60
C VAL A 347 24.04 -3.49 29.35
N ASP A 348 24.90 -3.64 30.35
CA ASP A 348 25.45 -2.53 31.17
C ASP A 348 24.40 -1.59 31.81
N GLY A 349 23.16 -2.05 31.93
CA GLY A 349 22.05 -1.31 32.54
C GLY A 349 21.41 -0.29 31.62
N GLU A 350 21.47 -0.50 30.30
CA GLU A 350 20.66 0.23 29.33
C GLU A 350 19.17 0.08 29.68
N ASP A 351 18.46 1.21 29.76
CA ASP A 351 17.07 1.28 30.20
C ASP A 351 16.13 1.86 29.14
N GLN A 352 16.66 2.21 27.96
CA GLN A 352 15.88 2.77 26.86
C GLN A 352 16.03 1.92 25.59
N VAL A 353 14.89 1.53 25.01
CA VAL A 353 14.83 0.94 23.66
C VAL A 353 14.39 2.02 22.68
N VAL A 354 15.25 2.34 21.72
CA VAL A 354 14.96 3.29 20.64
C VAL A 354 14.77 2.55 19.32
N PHE A 355 13.54 2.55 18.80
CA PHE A 355 13.25 2.13 17.43
C PHE A 355 13.45 3.30 16.45
N GLY A 356 14.47 3.21 15.60
CA GLY A 356 14.70 4.18 14.52
C GLY A 356 13.96 3.81 13.24
N THR A 357 13.16 4.74 12.71
CA THR A 357 12.35 4.53 11.50
C THR A 357 12.27 5.80 10.64
N THR A 358 11.96 5.66 9.35
CA THR A 358 11.62 6.78 8.46
C THR A 358 10.12 7.08 8.43
N GLU A 359 9.30 6.16 8.96
CA GLU A 359 7.85 6.22 8.88
C GLU A 359 7.25 7.15 9.94
N ALA A 360 6.60 8.23 9.49
CA ALA A 360 5.86 9.13 10.35
C ALA A 360 4.37 8.77 10.39
N LEU A 361 3.75 8.85 11.57
CA LEU A 361 2.33 8.53 11.73
C LEU A 361 1.46 9.78 11.62
N GLU A 362 0.62 9.86 10.59
CA GLU A 362 -0.19 11.07 10.35
C GLU A 362 -1.36 11.26 11.32
N THR A 363 -1.96 10.17 11.81
CA THR A 363 -3.22 10.17 12.57
C THR A 363 -3.10 9.71 14.02
N TYR A 364 -1.88 9.47 14.52
CA TYR A 364 -1.61 9.10 15.92
C TYR A 364 -1.86 10.31 16.86
N PRO A 365 -2.34 10.13 18.10
CA PRO A 365 -2.52 8.86 18.83
C PRO A 365 -3.94 8.27 18.81
N ASN A 366 -4.87 8.79 18.01
CA ASN A 366 -6.27 8.35 18.06
C ASN A 366 -6.50 6.94 17.48
N PHE A 367 -6.93 6.01 18.33
CA PHE A 367 -7.27 4.63 17.99
C PHE A 367 -8.40 4.52 16.95
N PHE A 368 -9.47 5.30 17.08
CA PHE A 368 -10.57 5.34 16.10
C PHE A 368 -10.22 6.03 14.78
N ASN A 369 -8.99 6.54 14.65
CA ASN A 369 -8.45 7.11 13.41
C ASN A 369 -7.23 6.34 12.88
N VAL A 370 -7.08 5.06 13.26
CA VAL A 370 -5.97 4.23 12.78
C VAL A 370 -6.13 3.95 11.27
N THR A 371 -5.07 4.22 10.51
CA THR A 371 -5.05 4.09 9.04
C THR A 371 -4.04 3.07 8.54
N GLY A 372 -3.21 2.51 9.43
CA GLY A 372 -2.12 1.62 9.05
C GLY A 372 -1.58 0.75 10.18
N PRO A 373 -0.73 -0.23 9.82
CA PRO A 373 -0.27 -1.26 10.73
C PRO A 373 0.66 -0.76 11.84
N ASP A 374 1.48 0.25 11.58
CA ASP A 374 2.44 0.77 12.56
C ASP A 374 1.72 1.45 13.74
N ALA A 375 0.72 2.28 13.45
CA ALA A 375 -0.10 2.91 14.48
C ALA A 375 -0.84 1.86 15.32
N LEU A 376 -1.43 0.84 14.68
CA LEU A 376 -2.13 -0.25 15.39
C LEU A 376 -1.19 -1.02 16.33
N ARG A 377 0.07 -1.23 15.94
CA ARG A 377 1.07 -1.89 16.82
C ARG A 377 1.44 -1.04 18.02
N LEU A 378 1.62 0.27 17.83
CA LEU A 378 1.86 1.17 18.95
C LEU A 378 0.65 1.26 19.89
N HIS A 379 -0.58 1.18 19.37
CA HIS A 379 -1.76 1.03 20.20
C HIS A 379 -1.71 -0.23 21.08
N ALA A 380 -1.12 -1.34 20.60
CA ALA A 380 -0.95 -2.57 21.38
C ALA A 380 0.14 -2.49 22.48
N PHE A 381 0.88 -1.38 22.55
CA PHE A 381 1.78 -1.07 23.66
C PHE A 381 0.98 -0.43 24.82
N THR A 382 0.04 0.45 24.47
CA THR A 382 -0.82 1.17 25.41
C THR A 382 -2.05 0.37 25.84
N TYR A 383 -2.63 -0.40 24.94
CA TYR A 383 -3.86 -1.16 25.14
C TYR A 383 -3.57 -2.66 24.98
N ASP A 384 -3.97 -3.51 25.93
CA ASP A 384 -3.81 -4.96 25.75
C ASP A 384 -4.82 -5.51 24.73
N PRO A 385 -4.38 -6.32 23.76
CA PRO A 385 -5.26 -7.23 23.05
C PRO A 385 -5.69 -8.40 23.95
N LEU A 386 -6.79 -9.05 23.57
CA LEU A 386 -7.28 -10.24 24.29
C LEU A 386 -6.28 -11.39 24.16
N VAL A 387 -5.65 -11.55 23.00
CA VAL A 387 -4.54 -12.50 22.80
C VAL A 387 -3.35 -11.82 22.15
N ARG A 388 -2.16 -12.39 22.33
CA ARG A 388 -0.95 -12.05 21.54
C ARG A 388 -0.59 -13.22 20.63
N LEU A 389 0.21 -12.98 19.60
CA LEU A 389 0.83 -14.07 18.83
C LEU A 389 2.22 -14.35 19.40
N ASN A 390 2.61 -15.62 19.52
CA ASN A 390 3.99 -15.98 19.80
C ASN A 390 4.88 -15.79 18.55
N LEU A 391 6.19 -15.99 18.69
CA LEU A 391 7.15 -15.82 17.58
C LEU A 391 6.85 -16.69 16.35
N GLU A 392 6.09 -17.78 16.51
CA GLU A 392 5.65 -18.70 15.45
C GLU A 392 4.23 -18.37 14.91
N GLY A 393 3.56 -17.32 15.42
CA GLY A 393 2.22 -16.91 15.02
C GLY A 393 1.05 -17.63 15.70
N GLY A 394 1.32 -18.47 16.70
CA GLY A 394 0.29 -19.12 17.49
C GLY A 394 -0.32 -18.15 18.52
N PRO A 395 -1.65 -18.18 18.75
CA PRO A 395 -2.26 -17.32 19.75
C PRO A 395 -1.85 -17.75 21.16
N THR A 396 -1.53 -16.78 22.01
CA THR A 396 -1.12 -16.95 23.40
C THR A 396 -1.90 -15.99 24.31
N PRO A 397 -2.17 -16.37 25.57
CA PRO A 397 -2.89 -15.54 26.53
C PRO A 397 -2.30 -14.12 26.70
N ALA A 398 -3.13 -13.09 26.57
CA ALA A 398 -2.83 -11.69 26.87
C ALA A 398 -3.86 -11.17 27.87
N ALA A 399 -4.70 -10.16 27.59
CA ALA A 399 -5.75 -9.78 28.54
C ALA A 399 -6.71 -10.95 28.85
N ALA A 400 -6.95 -11.85 27.89
CA ALA A 400 -7.61 -13.13 28.14
C ALA A 400 -6.65 -14.16 28.72
N GLU A 401 -7.04 -14.81 29.82
CA GLU A 401 -6.32 -15.97 30.39
C GLU A 401 -6.73 -17.29 29.74
N ASP A 402 -7.95 -17.36 29.19
CA ASP A 402 -8.53 -18.55 28.57
C ASP A 402 -9.61 -18.18 27.54
N TRP A 403 -9.82 -19.06 26.55
CA TRP A 403 -10.95 -18.97 25.62
C TRP A 403 -11.42 -20.37 25.18
N GLU A 404 -12.74 -20.58 25.15
CA GLU A 404 -13.36 -21.88 24.84
C GLU A 404 -14.47 -21.71 23.79
N TRP A 405 -14.32 -22.39 22.65
CA TRP A 405 -15.39 -22.49 21.66
C TRP A 405 -16.52 -23.38 22.21
N VAL A 406 -17.70 -22.79 22.39
CA VAL A 406 -18.92 -23.47 22.82
C VAL A 406 -19.55 -24.23 21.64
N ASP A 407 -19.51 -23.61 20.47
CA ASP A 407 -19.87 -24.18 19.16
C ASP A 407 -19.14 -23.42 18.04
N GLU A 408 -19.53 -23.60 16.78
CA GLU A 408 -18.84 -23.02 15.60
C GLU A 408 -18.94 -21.49 15.50
N THR A 409 -19.87 -20.87 16.23
CA THR A 409 -20.12 -19.42 16.18
C THR A 409 -20.07 -18.75 17.56
N THR A 410 -19.82 -19.51 18.62
CA THR A 410 -19.89 -19.00 20.00
C THR A 410 -18.59 -19.26 20.73
N LEU A 411 -17.94 -18.20 21.20
CA LEU A 411 -16.66 -18.25 21.92
C LEU A 411 -16.80 -17.59 23.28
N ASP A 412 -16.49 -18.30 24.35
CA ASP A 412 -16.36 -17.73 25.68
C ASP A 412 -14.90 -17.30 25.90
N VAL A 413 -14.68 -16.06 26.35
CA VAL A 413 -13.36 -15.49 26.64
C VAL A 413 -13.34 -15.03 28.09
N THR A 414 -12.36 -15.50 28.86
CA THR A 414 -12.18 -15.14 30.26
C THR A 414 -10.95 -14.27 30.44
N LEU A 415 -11.14 -13.09 31.05
CA LEU A 415 -10.10 -12.11 31.35
C LEU A 415 -9.24 -12.54 32.55
N ARG A 416 -7.96 -12.17 32.52
CA ARG A 416 -7.06 -12.25 33.68
C ARG A 416 -7.70 -11.55 34.88
N ALA A 417 -7.48 -12.10 36.07
CA ALA A 417 -7.91 -11.45 37.30
C ALA A 417 -7.05 -10.20 37.58
N ASP A 418 -7.66 -9.23 38.28
CA ASP A 418 -6.98 -8.08 38.87
C ASP A 418 -6.24 -7.16 37.87
N MET A 419 -6.67 -7.14 36.59
CA MET A 419 -6.18 -6.17 35.61
C MET A 419 -6.71 -4.76 35.90
N THR A 420 -5.86 -3.76 35.66
CA THR A 420 -6.20 -2.34 35.79
C THR A 420 -5.74 -1.56 34.57
N PHE A 421 -6.48 -0.51 34.23
CA PHE A 421 -6.00 0.54 33.35
C PHE A 421 -4.92 1.39 34.05
N HIS A 422 -4.21 2.23 33.30
CA HIS A 422 -3.14 3.11 33.81
C HIS A 422 -3.64 4.13 34.84
N ASP A 423 -4.94 4.44 34.85
CA ASP A 423 -5.59 5.30 35.86
C ASP A 423 -6.00 4.55 37.15
N GLY A 424 -5.82 3.22 37.18
CA GLY A 424 -6.14 2.34 38.29
C GLY A 424 -7.57 1.82 38.32
N GLU A 425 -8.43 2.19 37.35
CA GLU A 425 -9.76 1.56 37.21
C GLU A 425 -9.59 0.10 36.72
N PRO A 426 -10.46 -0.83 37.16
CA PRO A 426 -10.36 -2.23 36.77
C PRO A 426 -10.71 -2.44 35.29
N VAL A 427 -10.01 -3.34 34.61
CA VAL A 427 -10.43 -3.84 33.29
C VAL A 427 -11.50 -4.90 33.48
N THR A 428 -12.63 -4.77 32.80
CA THR A 428 -13.79 -5.64 32.98
C THR A 428 -14.32 -6.21 31.66
N ALA A 429 -15.27 -7.15 31.76
CA ALA A 429 -16.03 -7.63 30.63
C ALA A 429 -16.85 -6.53 29.91
N GLU A 430 -17.21 -5.44 30.60
CA GLU A 430 -17.93 -4.29 30.03
C GLU A 430 -17.05 -3.55 29.01
N ASP A 431 -15.77 -3.31 29.32
CA ASP A 431 -14.80 -2.66 28.41
C ASP A 431 -14.58 -3.46 27.13
N VAL A 432 -14.54 -4.79 27.23
CA VAL A 432 -14.41 -5.69 26.08
C VAL A 432 -15.64 -5.59 25.18
N GLN A 433 -16.84 -5.69 25.76
CA GLN A 433 -18.09 -5.54 25.02
C GLN A 433 -18.17 -4.17 24.34
N PHE A 434 -17.91 -3.09 25.11
CA PHE A 434 -17.87 -1.72 24.61
C PHE A 434 -16.91 -1.58 23.43
N THR A 435 -15.69 -2.11 23.54
CA THR A 435 -14.67 -2.01 22.48
C THR A 435 -15.18 -2.57 21.16
N PHE A 436 -15.69 -3.81 21.15
CA PHE A 436 -16.14 -4.46 19.92
C PHE A 436 -17.41 -3.80 19.37
N ASP A 437 -18.37 -3.46 20.22
CA ASP A 437 -19.59 -2.75 19.82
C ASP A 437 -19.27 -1.38 19.22
N ALA A 438 -18.38 -0.61 19.85
CA ALA A 438 -17.97 0.71 19.36
C ALA A 438 -17.27 0.63 18.00
N ILE A 439 -16.38 -0.35 17.77
CA ILE A 439 -15.73 -0.53 16.47
C ILE A 439 -16.75 -0.91 15.40
N GLN A 440 -17.69 -1.81 15.72
CA GLN A 440 -18.76 -2.22 14.81
C GLN A 440 -19.71 -1.07 14.44
N GLU A 441 -20.02 -0.20 15.41
CA GLU A 441 -20.95 0.92 15.22
C GLU A 441 -20.32 2.15 14.55
N GLN A 442 -19.12 2.52 14.97
CA GLN A 442 -18.43 3.73 14.49
C GLN A 442 -17.69 3.45 13.18
N GLY A 443 -17.10 2.26 13.06
CA GLY A 443 -16.29 1.86 11.93
C GLY A 443 -14.87 2.41 12.01
N ILE A 444 -13.89 1.52 12.00
CA ILE A 444 -12.48 1.86 11.85
C ILE A 444 -12.03 1.25 10.52
N PRO A 445 -11.77 2.04 9.46
CA PRO A 445 -11.52 1.51 8.12
C PRO A 445 -10.45 0.42 8.07
N TYR A 446 -9.37 0.58 8.85
CA TYR A 446 -8.25 -0.36 8.88
C TYR A 446 -8.55 -1.68 9.62
N LEU A 447 -9.60 -1.73 10.44
CA LEU A 447 -10.03 -2.91 11.21
C LEU A 447 -11.33 -3.52 10.67
N GLY A 448 -11.84 -3.05 9.52
CA GLY A 448 -13.11 -3.51 8.96
C GLY A 448 -13.18 -5.03 8.78
N SER A 449 -12.12 -5.64 8.25
CA SER A 449 -11.99 -7.10 8.09
C SER A 449 -11.89 -7.87 9.41
N ASP A 450 -11.37 -7.23 10.44
CA ASP A 450 -11.10 -7.83 11.74
C ASP A 450 -12.37 -7.86 12.59
N ILE A 451 -13.25 -6.88 12.42
CA ILE A 451 -14.54 -6.79 13.10
C ILE A 451 -15.67 -7.49 12.33
N ASP A 452 -15.58 -7.64 11.01
CA ASP A 452 -16.62 -8.26 10.15
C ASP A 452 -17.23 -9.59 10.68
N PRO A 453 -16.46 -10.51 11.30
CA PRO A 453 -17.05 -11.74 11.85
C PRO A 453 -17.90 -11.55 13.12
N TYR A 454 -17.73 -10.42 13.84
CA TYR A 454 -18.39 -10.13 15.10
C TYR A 454 -19.88 -9.83 14.91
N GLY A 455 -20.75 -10.64 15.51
CA GLY A 455 -22.19 -10.39 15.52
C GLY A 455 -22.66 -9.66 16.79
N SER A 456 -22.32 -10.19 17.97
CA SER A 456 -22.60 -9.58 19.26
C SER A 456 -21.77 -10.16 20.40
N SER A 457 -21.84 -9.53 21.58
CA SER A 457 -21.28 -10.06 22.82
C SER A 457 -22.32 -10.11 23.95
N GLU A 458 -22.14 -11.02 24.91
CA GLU A 458 -22.91 -11.13 26.15
C GLU A 458 -21.97 -11.27 27.34
N ILE A 459 -22.15 -10.44 28.36
CA ILE A 459 -21.41 -10.55 29.62
C ILE A 459 -22.00 -11.70 30.44
N LEU A 460 -21.22 -12.75 30.67
CA LEU A 460 -21.62 -13.90 31.48
C LEU A 460 -21.34 -13.66 32.98
N ASP A 461 -20.24 -12.98 33.28
CA ASP A 461 -19.85 -12.49 34.59
C ASP A 461 -18.79 -11.37 34.46
N ASP A 462 -18.33 -10.82 35.59
CA ASP A 462 -17.39 -9.67 35.65
C ASP A 462 -16.12 -9.84 34.79
N ARG A 463 -15.71 -11.07 34.47
CA ARG A 463 -14.49 -11.36 33.70
C ARG A 463 -14.74 -12.20 32.44
N THR A 464 -15.97 -12.59 32.15
CA THR A 464 -16.26 -13.53 31.06
C THR A 464 -17.22 -12.92 30.07
N VAL A 465 -16.76 -12.80 28.82
CA VAL A 465 -17.55 -12.34 27.68
C VAL A 465 -17.77 -13.50 26.74
N ARG A 466 -19.02 -13.70 26.32
CA ARG A 466 -19.39 -14.60 25.24
C ARG A 466 -19.52 -13.81 23.95
N PHE A 467 -18.67 -14.11 22.98
CA PHE A 467 -18.80 -13.63 21.61
C PHE A 467 -19.73 -14.54 20.82
N SER A 468 -20.61 -13.94 20.02
CA SER A 468 -21.44 -14.60 19.00
C SER A 468 -21.06 -14.05 17.64
N LEU A 469 -20.63 -14.92 16.73
CA LEU A 469 -20.22 -14.58 15.38
C LEU A 469 -21.40 -14.73 14.41
N ASP A 470 -21.44 -13.88 13.38
CA ASP A 470 -22.50 -13.94 12.36
C ASP A 470 -22.41 -15.21 11.51
N ASN A 471 -21.19 -15.70 11.27
CA ASN A 471 -20.88 -16.95 10.59
C ASN A 471 -19.68 -17.62 11.29
N PRO A 472 -19.48 -18.94 11.11
CA PRO A 472 -18.27 -19.58 11.58
C PRO A 472 -17.02 -18.87 11.05
N PHE A 473 -16.04 -18.63 11.91
CA PHE A 473 -14.78 -18.02 11.51
C PHE A 473 -13.62 -18.57 12.34
N SER A 474 -12.84 -19.45 11.73
CA SER A 474 -11.73 -20.13 12.39
C SER A 474 -10.56 -19.19 12.75
N GLY A 475 -10.51 -18.00 12.14
CA GLY A 475 -9.49 -16.97 12.38
C GLY A 475 -9.79 -16.00 13.52
N PHE A 476 -10.96 -16.08 14.18
CA PHE A 476 -11.41 -15.04 15.13
C PHE A 476 -10.40 -14.78 16.26
N VAL A 477 -9.79 -15.83 16.80
CA VAL A 477 -8.76 -15.72 17.86
C VAL A 477 -7.46 -15.10 17.32
N GLN A 478 -6.99 -15.53 16.15
CA GLN A 478 -5.68 -15.11 15.61
C GLN A 478 -5.69 -13.73 14.96
N ILE A 479 -6.86 -13.26 14.52
CA ILE A 479 -7.02 -11.98 13.84
C ILE A 479 -7.72 -10.99 14.77
N SER A 480 -9.01 -11.21 15.07
CA SER A 480 -9.83 -10.24 15.78
C SER A 480 -9.36 -10.02 17.22
N LEU A 481 -9.19 -11.10 18.00
CA LEU A 481 -8.75 -10.99 19.40
C LEU A 481 -7.29 -10.51 19.56
N TYR A 482 -6.48 -10.62 18.50
CA TYR A 482 -5.09 -10.16 18.48
C TYR A 482 -4.97 -8.68 18.07
N ARG A 483 -5.71 -8.26 17.05
CA ARG A 483 -5.57 -6.92 16.43
C ARG A 483 -6.49 -5.88 17.03
N ILE A 484 -7.54 -6.27 17.74
CA ILE A 484 -8.44 -5.35 18.45
C ILE A 484 -8.03 -5.30 19.92
N PRO A 485 -7.33 -4.26 20.37
CA PRO A 485 -7.02 -4.08 21.78
C PRO A 485 -8.19 -3.49 22.56
N ILE A 486 -8.22 -3.73 23.87
CA ILE A 486 -9.29 -3.27 24.77
C ILE A 486 -9.09 -1.79 25.07
N VAL A 487 -10.10 -0.97 24.79
CA VAL A 487 -10.13 0.44 25.16
C VAL A 487 -11.04 0.67 26.38
N PRO A 488 -10.71 1.62 27.28
CA PRO A 488 -11.52 1.90 28.47
C PRO A 488 -12.86 2.52 28.10
N GLU A 489 -13.97 1.87 28.47
CA GLU A 489 -15.32 2.38 28.21
C GLU A 489 -15.49 3.77 28.81
N HIS A 490 -15.05 3.97 30.06
CA HIS A 490 -15.23 5.21 30.81
C HIS A 490 -14.52 6.44 30.23
N ILE A 491 -13.67 6.27 29.22
CA ILE A 491 -12.99 7.35 28.49
C ILE A 491 -13.60 7.49 27.10
N TRP A 492 -13.70 6.38 26.36
CA TRP A 492 -14.09 6.43 24.96
C TRP A 492 -15.60 6.60 24.77
N SER A 493 -16.44 6.26 25.76
CA SER A 493 -17.86 6.57 25.73
C SER A 493 -18.10 8.08 25.67
N ASP A 494 -17.31 8.86 26.41
CA ASP A 494 -17.40 10.32 26.42
C ASP A 494 -17.02 10.90 25.04
N ALA A 495 -16.02 10.33 24.37
CA ALA A 495 -15.63 10.74 23.02
C ALA A 495 -16.72 10.43 21.97
N ILE A 496 -17.37 9.27 22.07
CA ILE A 496 -18.49 8.91 21.20
C ILE A 496 -19.68 9.86 21.41
N ASP A 497 -19.93 10.30 22.65
CA ASP A 497 -21.00 11.24 22.96
C ASP A 497 -20.68 12.70 22.58
N GLU A 498 -19.40 13.10 22.67
CA GLU A 498 -18.96 14.49 22.42
C GLU A 498 -18.76 14.81 20.93
N TYR A 499 -18.25 13.87 20.14
CA TYR A 499 -17.89 14.08 18.75
C TYR A 499 -18.91 13.49 17.77
N ASP A 500 -18.95 14.00 16.53
CA ASP A 500 -19.77 13.38 15.47
C ASP A 500 -19.22 11.98 15.11
N HIS A 501 -17.91 11.77 15.28
CA HIS A 501 -17.24 10.48 15.22
C HIS A 501 -15.98 10.54 16.12
N PRO A 502 -15.63 9.48 16.89
CA PRO A 502 -14.51 9.50 17.84
C PRO A 502 -13.14 9.75 17.18
N SER A 503 -13.01 9.49 15.87
CA SER A 503 -11.80 9.81 15.09
C SER A 503 -11.48 11.31 15.02
N GLU A 504 -12.45 12.20 15.34
CA GLU A 504 -12.24 13.65 15.37
C GLU A 504 -11.52 14.13 16.64
N TRP A 505 -11.39 13.27 17.65
CA TRP A 505 -10.68 13.60 18.89
C TRP A 505 -9.16 13.64 18.63
N SER A 506 -8.62 14.83 18.39
CA SER A 506 -7.23 14.99 17.92
C SER A 506 -6.16 14.71 18.98
N ASP A 507 -6.53 14.74 20.27
CA ASP A 507 -5.62 14.60 21.40
C ASP A 507 -6.30 13.75 22.49
N PRO A 508 -6.48 12.44 22.22
CA PRO A 508 -7.16 11.53 23.12
C PRO A 508 -6.39 11.26 24.40
N ASP A 509 -7.13 10.98 25.47
CA ASP A 509 -6.55 10.37 26.66
C ASP A 509 -6.14 8.93 26.32
N MET A 510 -4.83 8.69 26.35
CA MET A 510 -4.21 7.42 26.00
C MET A 510 -4.07 6.48 27.20
N THR A 511 -4.85 6.67 28.26
CA THR A 511 -4.97 5.68 29.34
C THR A 511 -5.42 4.34 28.76
N GLY A 512 -4.64 3.29 29.00
CA GLY A 512 -4.91 1.94 28.52
C GLY A 512 -4.54 0.88 29.55
N SER A 513 -4.55 -0.40 29.17
CA SER A 513 -4.27 -1.53 30.06
C SER A 513 -2.91 -2.19 29.79
N GLY A 514 -2.23 -1.77 28.73
CA GLY A 514 -1.05 -2.43 28.18
C GLY A 514 0.24 -2.21 28.98
N PRO A 515 1.33 -2.87 28.53
CA PRO A 515 2.63 -2.85 29.19
C PRO A 515 3.32 -1.49 29.22
N PHE A 516 2.90 -0.53 28.42
CA PHE A 516 3.48 0.80 28.39
C PHE A 516 2.43 1.92 28.47
N GLU A 517 2.74 2.95 29.23
CA GLU A 517 1.98 4.20 29.29
C GLU A 517 2.46 5.15 28.19
N PHE A 518 1.53 5.77 27.46
CA PHE A 518 1.86 6.81 26.49
C PHE A 518 2.28 8.10 27.21
N ILE A 519 3.46 8.63 26.86
CA ILE A 519 4.04 9.80 27.54
C ILE A 519 3.95 11.06 26.68
N ASP A 520 4.40 10.98 25.43
CA ASP A 520 4.42 12.15 24.54
C ASP A 520 4.40 11.74 23.06
N TYR A 521 3.86 12.64 22.24
CA TYR A 521 3.96 12.55 20.79
C TYR A 521 4.41 13.90 20.23
N GLU A 522 5.60 13.91 19.63
CA GLU A 522 6.11 15.02 18.85
C GLU A 522 5.98 14.70 17.35
N PRO A 523 4.98 15.24 16.63
CA PRO A 523 4.72 14.88 15.24
C PRO A 523 5.94 15.02 14.33
N GLY A 524 6.24 13.96 13.59
CA GLY A 524 7.41 13.89 12.69
C GLY A 524 8.76 13.82 13.40
N THR A 525 8.79 13.66 14.73
CA THR A 525 10.02 13.55 15.52
C THR A 525 10.07 12.26 16.33
N GLN A 526 9.15 12.05 17.28
CA GLN A 526 9.16 10.85 18.11
C GLN A 526 7.84 10.58 18.84
N ILE A 527 7.63 9.34 19.28
CA ILE A 527 6.62 8.92 20.25
C ILE A 527 7.34 8.25 21.42
N VAL A 528 6.97 8.59 22.66
CA VAL A 528 7.62 8.09 23.87
C VAL A 528 6.61 7.32 24.73
N PHE A 529 7.04 6.17 25.22
CA PHE A 529 6.28 5.34 26.14
C PHE A 529 7.13 4.93 27.35
N GLU A 530 6.53 4.86 28.53
CA GLU A 530 7.18 4.40 29.78
C GLU A 530 6.58 3.06 30.21
N LYS A 531 7.40 2.15 30.74
CA LYS A 531 6.95 0.84 31.21
C LYS A 531 5.97 0.99 32.37
N ASN A 532 4.79 0.39 32.22
CA ASN A 532 3.83 0.23 33.31
C ASN A 532 4.35 -0.83 34.30
N GLN A 533 4.83 -0.39 35.46
CA GLN A 533 5.42 -1.26 36.50
C GLN A 533 4.40 -2.22 37.14
N ASP A 534 3.11 -1.91 37.05
CA ASP A 534 2.05 -2.74 37.62
C ASP A 534 1.51 -3.79 36.62
N HIS A 535 1.99 -3.78 35.38
CA HIS A 535 1.57 -4.71 34.33
C HIS A 535 2.16 -6.12 34.53
N TYR A 536 1.44 -7.17 34.10
CA TYR A 536 1.87 -8.57 34.28
C TYR A 536 3.13 -8.96 33.48
N LEU A 537 3.52 -8.17 32.48
CA LEU A 537 4.77 -8.32 31.71
C LEU A 537 5.92 -7.44 32.24
N ALA A 538 5.71 -6.63 33.28
CA ALA A 538 6.73 -5.66 33.72
C ALA A 538 8.05 -6.33 34.13
N ASP A 539 7.97 -7.50 34.78
CA ASP A 539 9.14 -8.29 35.19
C ASP A 539 9.88 -8.94 34.00
N ASP A 540 9.20 -9.11 32.86
CA ASP A 540 9.77 -9.69 31.63
C ASP A 540 10.38 -8.62 30.71
N LEU A 541 10.19 -7.33 31.00
CA LEU A 541 10.72 -6.20 30.23
C LEU A 541 11.96 -5.62 30.93
N ASP A 542 13.14 -5.86 30.37
CA ASP A 542 14.43 -5.43 30.94
C ASP A 542 14.83 -3.98 30.59
N PHE A 543 13.85 -3.13 30.30
CA PHE A 543 14.02 -1.70 30.01
C PHE A 543 12.83 -0.91 30.56
N GLU A 544 12.98 0.42 30.66
CA GLU A 544 12.01 1.32 31.28
C GLU A 544 11.29 2.22 30.26
N GLU A 545 11.94 2.56 29.14
CA GLU A 545 11.37 3.47 28.15
C GLU A 545 11.47 2.90 26.73
N PHE A 546 10.40 3.05 25.94
CA PHE A 546 10.41 2.78 24.51
C PHE A 546 10.22 4.08 23.72
N VAL A 547 11.07 4.32 22.73
CA VAL A 547 11.02 5.50 21.88
C VAL A 547 10.90 5.09 20.42
N TYR A 548 9.80 5.48 19.77
CA TYR A 548 9.63 5.44 18.32
C TYR A 548 10.20 6.73 17.74
N ARG A 549 11.39 6.70 17.13
CA ARG A 549 12.10 7.89 16.66
C ARG A 549 12.14 7.98 15.13
N ILE A 550 11.71 9.11 14.60
CA ILE A 550 11.57 9.36 13.17
C ILE A 550 12.83 10.05 12.62
N TYR A 551 13.38 9.49 11.55
CA TYR A 551 14.58 9.97 10.87
C TYR A 551 14.27 10.37 9.43
N GLY A 552 15.06 11.31 8.89
CA GLY A 552 14.95 11.71 7.49
C GLY A 552 15.60 10.75 6.48
N SER A 553 16.32 9.71 6.94
CA SER A 553 16.98 8.74 6.07
C SER A 553 17.45 7.49 6.84
N GLN A 554 17.38 6.32 6.19
CA GLN A 554 17.94 5.05 6.67
C GLN A 554 19.44 5.13 7.04
N SER A 555 20.28 5.80 6.26
CA SER A 555 21.71 5.92 6.57
C SER A 555 22.01 6.66 7.89
N ALA A 556 21.12 7.58 8.30
CA ALA A 556 21.24 8.26 9.60
C ALA A 556 20.92 7.29 10.75
N ILE A 557 19.90 6.44 10.57
CA ILE A 557 19.53 5.41 11.55
C ILE A 557 20.70 4.45 11.77
N ILE A 558 21.36 3.99 10.71
CA ILE A 558 22.51 3.06 10.83
C ILE A 558 23.70 3.72 11.54
N GLY A 559 23.95 5.01 11.29
CA GLY A 559 24.98 5.76 12.02
C GLY A 559 24.68 5.86 13.52
N ASP A 560 23.42 6.08 13.87
CA ASP A 560 22.97 6.13 15.26
C ASP A 560 22.90 4.73 15.90
N LEU A 561 22.71 3.68 15.10
CA LEU A 561 22.83 2.29 15.54
C LEU A 561 24.29 1.97 15.93
N GLU A 562 25.28 2.49 15.20
CA GLU A 562 26.71 2.34 15.54
C GLU A 562 27.09 3.10 16.83
N SER A 563 26.54 4.31 17.04
CA SER A 563 26.84 5.11 18.24
C SER A 563 26.09 4.66 19.50
N GLY A 564 25.06 3.82 19.35
CA GLY A 564 24.15 3.42 20.44
C GLY A 564 23.05 4.45 20.72
N ASP A 565 22.80 5.40 19.82
CA ASP A 565 21.69 6.34 19.94
C ASP A 565 20.35 5.73 19.43
N VAL A 566 20.43 4.65 18.65
CA VAL A 566 19.31 3.81 18.20
C VAL A 566 19.58 2.36 18.62
N THR A 567 18.55 1.68 19.11
CA THR A 567 18.63 0.28 19.57
C THR A 567 18.36 -0.70 18.45
N PHE A 568 17.34 -0.44 17.62
CA PHE A 568 17.06 -1.28 16.45
C PHE A 568 16.34 -0.50 15.34
N THR A 569 16.35 -1.09 14.15
CA THR A 569 15.60 -0.63 12.99
C THR A 569 15.09 -1.80 12.16
N GLN A 570 14.08 -1.53 11.34
CA GLN A 570 13.45 -2.46 10.40
C GLN A 570 13.14 -1.71 9.09
N TYR A 571 12.63 -2.43 8.08
CA TYR A 571 12.34 -1.88 6.74
C TYR A 571 13.56 -1.42 5.94
N MET A 572 14.71 -2.05 6.13
CA MET A 572 15.90 -1.67 5.37
C MET A 572 15.84 -2.21 3.94
N GLY A 573 16.33 -1.41 2.98
CA GLY A 573 16.73 -1.94 1.68
C GLY A 573 18.06 -2.68 1.75
N ALA A 574 18.36 -3.54 0.78
CA ALA A 574 19.56 -4.39 0.77
C ALA A 574 20.89 -3.61 0.94
N GLU A 575 21.01 -2.41 0.37
CA GLU A 575 22.19 -1.54 0.55
C GLU A 575 22.41 -1.15 2.02
N HIS A 576 21.34 -0.71 2.69
CA HIS A 576 21.34 -0.30 4.08
C HIS A 576 21.56 -1.49 5.03
N TRP A 577 20.97 -2.65 4.71
CA TRP A 577 21.23 -3.88 5.45
C TRP A 577 22.70 -4.32 5.35
N ASN A 578 23.30 -4.26 4.16
CA ASN A 578 24.73 -4.55 4.00
C ASN A 578 25.60 -3.60 4.82
N GLN A 579 25.26 -2.31 4.83
CA GLN A 579 25.94 -1.32 5.67
C GLN A 579 25.84 -1.70 7.15
N ALA A 580 24.65 -2.03 7.65
CA ALA A 580 24.44 -2.45 9.03
C ALA A 580 25.20 -3.75 9.39
N ASN A 581 25.26 -4.71 8.46
CA ASN A 581 25.99 -5.97 8.63
C ASN A 581 27.52 -5.80 8.68
N GLU A 582 28.04 -4.68 8.16
CA GLU A 582 29.47 -4.31 8.23
C GLU A 582 29.81 -3.46 9.47
N THR A 583 28.81 -3.06 10.26
CA THR A 583 28.98 -2.21 11.44
C THR A 583 29.33 -3.04 12.69
N ASP A 584 30.40 -2.67 13.40
CA ASP A 584 30.78 -3.31 14.67
C ASP A 584 29.69 -3.10 15.74
N GLY A 585 29.40 -4.14 16.53
CA GLY A 585 28.38 -4.07 17.60
C GLY A 585 26.94 -4.22 17.09
N VAL A 586 26.72 -4.32 15.78
CA VAL A 586 25.39 -4.47 15.16
C VAL A 586 25.14 -5.90 14.69
N ARG A 587 23.94 -6.41 14.96
CA ARG A 587 23.39 -7.64 14.38
C ARG A 587 22.39 -7.27 13.30
N ALA A 588 22.71 -7.54 12.03
CA ALA A 588 21.78 -7.45 10.92
C ALA A 588 21.22 -8.84 10.57
N VAL A 589 19.91 -8.93 10.30
CA VAL A 589 19.19 -10.19 10.03
C VAL A 589 18.30 -10.03 8.81
N SER A 590 18.32 -11.04 7.93
CA SER A 590 17.33 -11.23 6.86
C SER A 590 16.22 -12.09 7.45
N ASN A 591 15.10 -11.46 7.85
CA ASN A 591 13.97 -12.16 8.43
C ASN A 591 13.01 -12.58 7.32
N PRO A 592 12.53 -13.85 7.27
CA PRO A 592 11.59 -14.26 6.25
C PRO A 592 10.33 -13.38 6.23
N GLY A 593 10.00 -12.84 5.06
CA GLY A 593 8.83 -11.97 4.88
C GLY A 593 7.52 -12.74 4.67
N LEU A 594 6.41 -12.05 4.90
CA LEU A 594 5.06 -12.53 4.57
C LEU A 594 4.36 -11.64 3.52
N ASP A 595 5.09 -10.64 3.01
CA ASP A 595 4.62 -9.70 1.99
C ASP A 595 4.52 -10.44 0.65
N ALA A 596 3.55 -10.08 -0.19
CA ALA A 596 3.49 -10.60 -1.56
C ALA A 596 3.37 -9.44 -2.54
N HIS A 597 4.34 -9.34 -3.45
CA HIS A 597 4.39 -8.35 -4.51
C HIS A 597 3.88 -8.95 -5.82
N GLY A 598 3.37 -8.10 -6.71
CA GLY A 598 2.99 -8.51 -8.05
C GLY A 598 2.39 -7.40 -8.89
N ILE A 599 1.81 -7.82 -10.01
CA ILE A 599 1.18 -6.96 -11.01
C ILE A 599 -0.30 -7.29 -11.06
N TRP A 600 -1.12 -6.34 -10.62
CA TRP A 600 -2.56 -6.46 -10.59
C TRP A 600 -3.08 -6.15 -11.98
N ILE A 601 -3.98 -7.00 -12.45
CA ILE A 601 -4.56 -6.94 -13.79
C ILE A 601 -6.09 -7.09 -13.69
N PRO A 602 -6.88 -6.37 -14.50
CA PRO A 602 -8.33 -6.46 -14.48
C PRO A 602 -8.80 -7.72 -15.24
N ASN A 603 -9.16 -8.78 -14.52
CA ASN A 603 -9.49 -10.10 -15.08
C ASN A 603 -10.79 -10.10 -15.91
N ASN A 604 -11.59 -9.06 -15.81
CA ASN A 604 -12.86 -8.90 -16.51
C ASN A 604 -12.77 -7.94 -17.72
N GLU A 605 -11.58 -7.46 -18.09
CA GLU A 605 -11.40 -6.49 -19.17
C GLU A 605 -10.43 -6.95 -20.26
N GLY A 606 -10.78 -6.62 -21.51
CA GLY A 606 -9.90 -6.79 -22.67
C GLY A 606 -9.23 -8.17 -22.76
N PRO A 607 -7.94 -8.24 -23.13
CA PRO A 607 -7.23 -9.51 -23.30
C PRO A 607 -6.98 -10.25 -21.97
N PHE A 608 -7.04 -9.56 -20.82
CA PHE A 608 -6.87 -10.17 -19.50
C PHE A 608 -7.98 -11.14 -19.15
N ARG A 609 -9.13 -11.08 -19.85
CA ARG A 609 -10.20 -12.09 -19.71
C ARG A 609 -9.76 -13.49 -20.08
N ASP A 610 -8.78 -13.65 -20.99
CA ASP A 610 -8.31 -14.99 -21.39
C ASP A 610 -7.15 -15.45 -20.51
N VAL A 611 -7.33 -16.59 -19.85
CA VAL A 611 -6.32 -17.17 -18.96
C VAL A 611 -4.98 -17.41 -19.66
N ARG A 612 -4.98 -17.71 -20.97
CA ARG A 612 -3.74 -17.93 -21.73
C ARG A 612 -2.93 -16.65 -21.85
N PHE A 613 -3.59 -15.49 -21.97
CA PHE A 613 -2.92 -14.18 -21.97
C PHE A 613 -2.25 -13.93 -20.60
N ARG A 614 -2.96 -14.19 -19.50
CA ARG A 614 -2.40 -14.03 -18.13
C ARG A 614 -1.23 -14.98 -17.89
N LYS A 615 -1.33 -16.24 -18.31
CA LYS A 615 -0.22 -17.22 -18.25
C LYS A 615 0.98 -16.82 -19.10
N ALA A 616 0.76 -16.23 -20.28
CA ALA A 616 1.86 -15.72 -21.11
C ALA A 616 2.61 -14.57 -20.42
N LEU A 617 1.89 -13.68 -19.73
CA LEU A 617 2.50 -12.62 -18.94
C LEU A 617 3.30 -13.18 -17.76
N ALA A 618 2.79 -14.20 -17.06
CA ALA A 618 3.51 -14.86 -15.98
C ALA A 618 4.83 -15.48 -16.46
N HIS A 619 4.84 -16.16 -17.61
CA HIS A 619 6.07 -16.69 -18.21
C HIS A 619 7.06 -15.62 -18.70
N ALA A 620 6.62 -14.37 -18.90
CA ALA A 620 7.51 -13.28 -19.32
C ALA A 620 8.24 -12.63 -18.14
N VAL A 621 7.65 -12.68 -16.94
CA VAL A 621 8.20 -12.02 -15.75
C VAL A 621 9.23 -12.91 -15.06
N ASN A 622 10.48 -12.45 -14.97
CA ASN A 622 11.57 -13.20 -14.35
C ASN A 622 11.73 -12.79 -12.88
N GLN A 623 11.16 -13.62 -12.00
CA GLN A 623 11.17 -13.41 -10.55
C GLN A 623 12.58 -13.52 -9.95
N GLN A 624 13.36 -14.54 -10.32
CA GLN A 624 14.74 -14.68 -9.86
C GLN A 624 15.61 -13.47 -10.23
N GLU A 625 15.43 -12.87 -11.42
CA GLU A 625 16.15 -11.65 -11.79
C GLU A 625 15.79 -10.47 -10.89
N MET A 626 14.53 -10.34 -10.47
CA MET A 626 14.10 -9.33 -9.50
C MET A 626 14.77 -9.56 -8.14
N ILE A 627 14.80 -10.80 -7.66
CA ILE A 627 15.44 -11.17 -6.39
C ILE A 627 16.95 -10.86 -6.44
N ASP A 628 17.63 -11.26 -7.50
CA ASP A 628 19.08 -11.09 -7.62
C ASP A 628 19.48 -9.61 -7.76
N ILE A 629 18.73 -8.83 -8.54
CA ILE A 629 19.11 -7.45 -8.87
C ILE A 629 18.56 -6.45 -7.86
N LEU A 630 17.30 -6.60 -7.43
CA LEU A 630 16.61 -5.61 -6.59
C LEU A 630 16.75 -5.95 -5.10
N LEU A 631 16.63 -7.23 -4.74
CA LEU A 631 16.69 -7.69 -3.35
C LEU A 631 18.08 -8.23 -2.95
N GLN A 632 19.03 -8.34 -3.90
CA GLN A 632 20.36 -8.91 -3.68
C GLN A 632 20.34 -10.32 -3.06
N GLY A 633 19.31 -11.11 -3.39
CA GLY A 633 19.12 -12.45 -2.84
C GLY A 633 18.25 -12.54 -1.57
N SER A 634 17.76 -11.42 -1.03
CA SER A 634 16.93 -11.37 0.18
C SER A 634 15.43 -11.46 -0.12
N GLY A 635 14.98 -12.64 -0.55
CA GLY A 635 13.56 -12.94 -0.75
C GLY A 635 13.34 -14.18 -1.61
N ASP A 636 12.07 -14.56 -1.73
CA ASP A 636 11.63 -15.75 -2.46
C ASP A 636 10.79 -15.39 -3.69
N GLU A 637 10.73 -16.34 -4.63
CA GLU A 637 9.80 -16.30 -5.77
C GLU A 637 8.35 -16.36 -5.26
N ALA A 638 7.45 -15.61 -5.89
CA ALA A 638 6.04 -15.60 -5.53
C ALA A 638 5.20 -16.21 -6.65
N LEU A 639 4.55 -17.33 -6.37
CA LEU A 639 3.61 -17.98 -7.30
C LEU A 639 2.14 -17.71 -6.94
N HIS A 640 1.90 -17.33 -5.69
CA HIS A 640 0.59 -17.12 -5.09
C HIS A 640 0.75 -16.24 -3.83
N PRO A 641 -0.32 -15.83 -3.12
CA PRO A 641 -0.20 -14.77 -2.12
C PRO A 641 0.44 -15.20 -0.79
N ILE A 642 0.71 -16.50 -0.60
CA ILE A 642 1.23 -17.07 0.65
C ILE A 642 2.73 -17.31 0.56
N ALA A 643 3.53 -16.59 1.34
CA ALA A 643 4.99 -16.76 1.33
C ALA A 643 5.43 -18.13 1.89
N PRO A 644 6.58 -18.68 1.46
CA PRO A 644 7.16 -19.91 2.01
C PRO A 644 7.36 -19.88 3.53
N ALA A 645 7.60 -18.69 4.09
CA ALA A 645 7.71 -18.47 5.53
C ALA A 645 6.43 -18.86 6.31
N ASN A 646 5.26 -18.85 5.66
CA ASN A 646 4.02 -19.41 6.21
C ASN A 646 3.98 -20.93 5.98
N VAL A 647 4.90 -21.64 6.64
CA VAL A 647 5.09 -23.10 6.52
C VAL A 647 3.82 -23.93 6.78
N ARG A 648 2.81 -23.34 7.43
CA ARG A 648 1.57 -24.00 7.80
C ARG A 648 0.57 -24.07 6.64
N TYR A 649 0.50 -23.02 5.82
CA TYR A 649 -0.51 -22.91 4.76
C TYR A 649 0.08 -22.83 3.36
N HIS A 650 1.39 -22.57 3.21
CA HIS A 650 2.07 -22.51 1.92
C HIS A 650 1.90 -23.83 1.14
N ASN A 651 1.71 -23.72 -0.18
CA ASN A 651 1.66 -24.85 -1.10
C ASN A 651 2.80 -24.77 -2.13
N ASP A 652 3.86 -25.55 -1.94
CA ASP A 652 4.95 -25.64 -2.92
C ASP A 652 4.51 -26.35 -4.22
N ASP A 653 3.45 -27.16 -4.18
CA ASP A 653 3.03 -28.04 -5.28
C ASP A 653 1.98 -27.38 -6.20
N VAL A 654 2.24 -26.15 -6.64
CA VAL A 654 1.36 -25.38 -7.56
C VAL A 654 1.94 -25.26 -8.97
N GLN A 655 1.12 -24.80 -9.92
CA GLN A 655 1.58 -24.52 -11.28
C GLN A 655 2.61 -23.38 -11.29
N GLU A 656 3.82 -23.68 -11.77
CA GLU A 656 4.92 -22.72 -11.91
C GLU A 656 4.92 -22.02 -13.27
N TYR A 657 5.52 -20.83 -13.32
CA TYR A 657 5.70 -20.04 -14.55
C TYR A 657 7.17 -19.61 -14.71
N PRO A 658 8.10 -20.55 -14.96
CA PRO A 658 9.49 -20.18 -15.22
C PRO A 658 9.57 -19.27 -16.46
N LEU A 659 10.60 -18.42 -16.51
CA LEU A 659 10.86 -17.58 -17.68
C LEU A 659 10.95 -18.42 -18.95
N ASP A 660 9.94 -18.30 -19.81
CA ASP A 660 9.84 -19.05 -21.07
C ASP A 660 9.04 -18.22 -22.11
N LEU A 661 9.76 -17.39 -22.85
CA LEU A 661 9.16 -16.52 -23.86
C LEU A 661 8.62 -17.31 -25.06
N ASP A 662 9.17 -18.49 -25.36
CA ASP A 662 8.66 -19.34 -26.44
C ASP A 662 7.28 -19.88 -26.03
N ARG A 663 7.15 -20.34 -24.78
CA ARG A 663 5.86 -20.78 -24.24
C ARG A 663 4.84 -19.64 -24.15
N ALA A 664 5.28 -18.44 -23.75
CA ALA A 664 4.42 -17.26 -23.74
C ALA A 664 3.89 -16.93 -25.14
N VAL A 665 4.74 -17.01 -26.17
CA VAL A 665 4.34 -16.81 -27.57
C VAL A 665 3.33 -17.87 -28.02
N GLU A 666 3.55 -19.16 -27.71
CA GLU A 666 2.60 -20.23 -28.03
C GLU A 666 1.21 -19.98 -27.41
N LEU A 667 1.16 -19.58 -26.13
CA LEU A 667 -0.08 -19.28 -25.43
C LEU A 667 -0.85 -18.11 -26.08
N LEU A 668 -0.13 -17.07 -26.48
CA LEU A 668 -0.70 -15.93 -27.20
C LEU A 668 -1.19 -16.33 -28.60
N GLU A 669 -0.44 -17.16 -29.33
CA GLU A 669 -0.87 -17.68 -30.64
C GLU A 669 -2.13 -18.54 -30.53
N ASP A 670 -2.20 -19.41 -29.52
CA ASP A 670 -3.35 -20.25 -29.19
C ASP A 670 -4.57 -19.40 -28.81
N ALA A 671 -4.37 -18.25 -28.14
CA ALA A 671 -5.40 -17.27 -27.85
C ALA A 671 -5.77 -16.37 -29.05
N GLY A 672 -5.14 -16.59 -30.21
CA GLY A 672 -5.46 -15.91 -31.46
C GLY A 672 -4.68 -14.62 -31.70
N PHE A 673 -3.74 -14.24 -30.83
CA PHE A 673 -2.89 -13.07 -31.04
C PHE A 673 -1.80 -13.34 -32.10
N ARG A 674 -1.36 -12.30 -32.79
CA ARG A 674 -0.31 -12.36 -33.83
C ARG A 674 0.63 -11.17 -33.71
N TRP A 675 1.74 -11.16 -34.45
CA TRP A 675 2.68 -10.04 -34.47
C TRP A 675 2.75 -9.38 -35.84
N ASN A 676 2.90 -8.06 -35.86
CA ASN A 676 3.20 -7.31 -37.08
C ASN A 676 4.70 -7.33 -37.42
N GLU A 677 5.08 -6.75 -38.56
CA GLU A 677 6.50 -6.71 -38.99
C GLU A 677 7.44 -5.95 -38.03
N SER A 678 6.89 -5.06 -37.19
CA SER A 678 7.64 -4.36 -36.14
C SER A 678 7.77 -5.15 -34.84
N GLY A 679 7.13 -6.31 -34.72
CA GLY A 679 7.09 -7.11 -33.50
C GLY A 679 6.08 -6.61 -32.47
N GLU A 680 5.08 -5.82 -32.87
CA GLU A 680 3.98 -5.42 -31.98
C GLU A 680 2.88 -6.48 -32.00
N LEU A 681 2.32 -6.76 -30.83
CA LEU A 681 1.24 -7.73 -30.64
C LEU A 681 -0.09 -7.19 -31.18
N LEU A 682 -0.76 -8.02 -31.96
CA LEU A 682 -2.02 -7.76 -32.63
C LEU A 682 -3.10 -8.69 -32.06
N MET A 683 -4.30 -8.15 -31.90
CA MET A 683 -5.49 -8.86 -31.46
C MET A 683 -6.48 -8.96 -32.64
N PRO A 684 -7.22 -10.06 -32.80
CA PRO A 684 -8.29 -10.15 -33.79
C PRO A 684 -9.35 -9.07 -33.59
N ILE A 685 -9.91 -8.54 -34.67
CA ILE A 685 -11.08 -7.65 -34.63
C ILE A 685 -12.28 -8.46 -34.13
N ASP A 686 -13.01 -7.95 -33.14
CA ASP A 686 -14.09 -8.66 -32.42
C ASP A 686 -13.63 -9.88 -31.61
N TRP A 687 -12.41 -9.86 -31.07
CA TRP A 687 -11.90 -10.92 -30.19
C TRP A 687 -12.73 -11.09 -28.92
N GLU A 688 -12.96 -12.36 -28.54
CA GLU A 688 -13.55 -12.78 -27.27
C GLU A 688 -12.73 -13.95 -26.71
N PRO A 689 -12.60 -14.08 -25.38
CA PRO A 689 -11.87 -15.18 -24.76
C PRO A 689 -12.58 -16.51 -25.02
N GLU A 690 -11.80 -17.57 -25.30
CA GLU A 690 -12.37 -18.94 -25.37
C GLU A 690 -12.39 -19.62 -24.00
N VAL A 691 -11.47 -19.22 -23.11
CA VAL A 691 -11.33 -19.77 -21.75
C VAL A 691 -11.06 -18.60 -20.79
N GLU A 692 -12.05 -18.28 -19.95
CA GLU A 692 -11.90 -17.23 -18.95
C GLU A 692 -11.19 -17.76 -17.69
N TYR A 693 -11.59 -18.95 -17.23
CA TYR A 693 -11.05 -19.62 -16.06
C TYR A 693 -10.96 -21.14 -16.27
N ILE A 694 -9.99 -21.76 -15.60
CA ILE A 694 -9.72 -23.20 -15.62
C ILE A 694 -10.10 -23.78 -14.25
N PRO A 695 -10.98 -24.79 -14.19
CA PRO A 695 -11.33 -25.48 -12.95
C PRO A 695 -10.21 -26.44 -12.52
N LEU A 696 -10.14 -26.81 -11.23
CA LEU A 696 -9.23 -27.87 -10.78
C LEU A 696 -9.65 -29.23 -11.37
N GLU A 697 -8.67 -30.07 -11.72
CA GLU A 697 -8.89 -31.42 -12.31
C GLU A 697 -9.09 -32.55 -11.30
#